data_AF-A0A6J4FH83-F1
#
_entry.id   AF-A0A6J4FH83-F1
#
_cell.length_a   1.000
_cell.length_b   1.000
_cell.length_c   1.000
_cell.angle_alpha   90.00
_cell.angle_beta   90.00
_cell.angle_gamma   90.00
#
_symmetry.space_group_name_H-M   'P 1'
#
loop_
_entity.id
_entity.type
_entity.pdbx_description
1 polymer ?
#
loop_
_entity_poly.entity_id
_entity_poly.type
_entity_poly.pdbx_seq_one_letter_code
_entity_poly.pdbx_strand_id
1 'polypeptide(L)'
;MNDIIELIQAGRLVEARTALEAGLDASNDPEFRRMLGRLVLHQGDAALAAAHFGQVAGNWPDLPDVWFELGIARLGCGLLEEAAAAFDQELKRRPDHAGAAFNLAWTLRRLGRDEAAAARFRALLAHRPDHGAAWFNLGNILAGRGELEKAAEAFTAALPCFDDQGGLLINLGDVRQRQGRLADARECYERAVRLPGGGSAAANNLGNLLTSMGLAEEAVAAFEEALRLDGDDPKTACNLALALNVLRRREQAETLLRRAVALAPDNAWAWNCLGVVGIARNHLDEAEAALRRAIDLDPSLAQAHSNLGAVHGDRCRNAEALACLRRAHDLAPEDPAIHSNLLFLLRHSDGLDPRSLFEEHRRYGEIQERLAAPLPPAALDRRHDRLRIGYVSPDFREHAVSLFFEPILERHDTGRFEIYCYHTDNVVDEVTERLKAKAAHWRNIAGVSADVAAAQVRADEIDILIDLAGHSARNGLPVFVRKPAPVQVTWLGYPDTTGLTRIDYRITDLGSDPPGRNDEFYTETLLRLPAQSSFRPPVDCPGLRSPPSLGSHRIRFGSFNKPAKLNDQVITTWGAVLRAVPDSTLLMVVPGGDRPAIRDDIRSLFRDAGIDPGRIEVTGQRPLRAFLDLVSSVDIALDSFPYSGGTTTTFTLWMGVPVICMEGDGAASGSSRGLLDSVGGSGWVARSASDYVSIARKLAGDPDELARLRPRLRRRMEDLTRHAMGGMMAGLERALTDIWLHYSQGVPLIRMPSDRPRNGGEILARHDARMAVSVFRDGRAIIMMVDGAGMRPVGSAFGGDQITPRFSPDRRRLAFAEHDGAAFQIVIADLGSGRLTVLSEGRLHNAMPAWDGAGTRLVWHAAEALDIDHGDTSEIYVWEGTGAPRRLTRNSRMDCYPAFLPDGDGVVFESGRHDEAFGLFKVDWQGVETPIHYDTSRWASGIPDLAADGEIVFETADVADLSAYSVAALREGGTPRLLSPWSVAANPTPRLSPDGLRVAAHGPGATPGTLLIHVGRRDAWGEGAVFGHEGDCLQNPRWSASGRLIAAEDRIRGVMVVVDLESGLVSELAGCDRIRAQQFLEIWNFDIA
;
A
#
# COMPACT_ATOMS: atom_id res chain seq x y z
N MET A 1 -56.27 -5.78 67.59
CA MET A 1 -55.73 -5.42 66.26
C MET A 1 -55.24 -3.97 66.24
N ASN A 2 -56.06 -2.97 66.61
CA ASN A 2 -55.62 -1.56 66.67
C ASN A 2 -54.39 -1.35 67.55
N ASP A 3 -54.34 -1.95 68.75
CA ASP A 3 -53.17 -1.88 69.64
C ASP A 3 -51.88 -2.45 68.99
N ILE A 4 -52.02 -3.48 68.15
CA ILE A 4 -50.90 -4.08 67.42
C ILE A 4 -50.39 -3.13 66.34
N ILE A 5 -51.31 -2.46 65.62
CA ILE A 5 -50.97 -1.47 64.60
C ILE A 5 -50.23 -0.30 65.24
N GLU A 6 -50.67 0.18 66.40
CA GLU A 6 -49.98 1.23 67.16
C GLU A 6 -48.57 0.80 67.59
N LEU A 7 -48.39 -0.45 68.05
CA LEU A 7 -47.06 -0.98 68.38
C LEU A 7 -46.13 -1.01 67.16
N ILE A 8 -46.63 -1.39 65.98
CA ILE A 8 -45.86 -1.39 64.73
C ILE A 8 -45.49 0.05 64.34
N GLN A 9 -46.44 0.99 64.37
CA GLN A 9 -46.21 2.40 64.03
C GLN A 9 -45.22 3.08 64.98
N ALA A 10 -45.21 2.67 66.27
CA ALA A 10 -44.26 3.14 67.27
C ALA A 10 -42.88 2.44 67.19
N GLY A 11 -42.66 1.52 66.22
CA GLY A 11 -41.41 0.78 66.08
C GLY A 11 -41.17 -0.29 67.16
N ARG A 12 -42.18 -0.63 67.97
CA ARG A 12 -42.12 -1.64 69.05
C ARG A 12 -42.35 -3.05 68.48
N LEU A 13 -41.50 -3.46 67.56
CA LEU A 13 -41.72 -4.65 66.71
C LEU A 13 -41.73 -5.98 67.48
N VAL A 14 -41.00 -6.10 68.59
CA VAL A 14 -40.98 -7.31 69.44
C VAL A 14 -42.30 -7.49 70.17
N GLU A 15 -42.86 -6.40 70.68
CA GLU A 15 -44.15 -6.42 71.38
C GLU A 15 -45.31 -6.62 70.39
N ALA A 16 -45.22 -6.00 69.21
CA ALA A 16 -46.15 -6.26 68.11
C ALA A 16 -46.14 -7.73 67.68
N ARG A 17 -44.96 -8.35 67.56
CA ARG A 17 -44.82 -9.78 67.26
C ARG A 17 -45.48 -10.66 68.32
N THR A 18 -45.17 -10.40 69.59
CA THR A 18 -45.73 -11.16 70.72
C THR A 18 -47.27 -11.05 70.75
N ALA A 19 -47.80 -9.86 70.49
CA ALA A 19 -49.25 -9.62 70.42
C ALA A 19 -49.90 -10.27 69.19
N LEU A 20 -49.20 -10.36 68.04
CA LEU A 20 -49.64 -11.08 66.85
C LEU A 20 -49.68 -12.60 67.07
N GLU A 21 -48.66 -13.16 67.74
CA GLU A 21 -48.60 -14.58 68.10
C GLU A 21 -49.71 -14.94 69.10
N ALA A 22 -49.90 -14.15 70.16
CA ALA A 22 -50.99 -14.35 71.11
C ALA A 22 -52.39 -14.22 70.47
N GLY A 23 -52.54 -13.29 69.51
CA GLY A 23 -53.78 -13.13 68.74
C GLY A 23 -54.07 -14.32 67.82
N LEU A 24 -53.02 -14.91 67.26
CA LEU A 24 -53.11 -16.11 66.42
C LEU A 24 -53.47 -17.37 67.22
N ASP A 25 -53.02 -17.48 68.46
CA ASP A 25 -53.40 -18.58 69.37
C ASP A 25 -54.84 -18.44 69.86
N ALA A 26 -55.34 -17.20 69.98
CA ALA A 26 -56.68 -16.90 70.46
C ALA A 26 -57.76 -16.86 69.36
N SER A 27 -57.38 -16.76 68.08
CA SER A 27 -58.30 -16.56 66.95
C SER A 27 -57.83 -17.28 65.68
N ASN A 28 -58.77 -17.84 64.91
CA ASN A 28 -58.49 -18.38 63.57
C ASN A 28 -58.58 -17.33 62.46
N ASP A 29 -58.46 -16.05 62.80
CA ASP A 29 -58.47 -14.95 61.83
C ASP A 29 -57.13 -14.93 61.05
N PRO A 30 -57.15 -15.11 59.70
CA PRO A 30 -55.95 -15.15 58.88
C PRO A 30 -55.10 -13.88 58.95
N GLU A 31 -55.67 -12.72 59.31
CA GLU A 31 -54.96 -11.45 59.32
C GLU A 31 -53.87 -11.38 60.41
N PHE A 32 -54.02 -12.08 61.54
CA PHE A 32 -52.94 -12.17 62.54
C PHE A 32 -51.70 -12.87 61.96
N ARG A 33 -51.90 -14.01 61.26
CA ARG A 33 -50.81 -14.77 60.63
C ARG A 33 -50.19 -14.01 59.46
N ARG A 34 -51.02 -13.30 58.70
CA ARG A 34 -50.58 -12.49 57.56
C ARG A 34 -49.76 -11.26 58.00
N MET A 35 -50.22 -10.53 59.02
CA MET A 35 -49.45 -9.42 59.62
C MET A 35 -48.15 -9.90 60.25
N LEU A 36 -48.14 -11.08 60.88
CA LEU A 36 -46.91 -11.71 61.38
C LEU A 36 -45.94 -12.01 60.23
N GLY A 37 -46.42 -12.58 59.12
CA GLY A 37 -45.64 -12.79 57.90
C GLY A 37 -45.02 -11.48 57.36
N ARG A 38 -45.81 -10.41 57.27
CA ARG A 38 -45.32 -9.07 56.84
C ARG A 38 -44.28 -8.49 57.78
N LEU A 39 -44.50 -8.59 59.09
CA LEU A 39 -43.59 -8.09 60.12
C LEU A 39 -42.24 -8.81 60.05
N VAL A 40 -42.27 -10.13 59.94
CA VAL A 40 -41.07 -10.98 59.88
C VAL A 40 -40.33 -10.79 58.55
N LEU A 41 -41.05 -10.60 57.44
CA LEU A 41 -40.46 -10.23 56.15
C LEU A 41 -39.73 -8.89 56.24
N HIS A 42 -40.32 -7.90 56.91
CA HIS A 42 -39.70 -6.59 57.16
C HIS A 42 -38.45 -6.68 58.06
N GLN A 43 -38.40 -7.67 58.96
CA GLN A 43 -37.24 -7.99 59.78
C GLN A 43 -36.14 -8.77 59.02
N GLY A 44 -36.38 -9.13 57.75
CA GLY A 44 -35.40 -9.81 56.89
C GLY A 44 -35.49 -11.34 56.88
N ASP A 45 -36.41 -11.95 57.62
CA ASP A 45 -36.58 -13.41 57.65
C ASP A 45 -37.64 -13.84 56.62
N ALA A 46 -37.21 -13.89 55.35
CA ALA A 46 -38.06 -14.26 54.23
C ALA A 46 -38.58 -15.71 54.32
N ALA A 47 -37.83 -16.61 54.95
CA ALA A 47 -38.18 -18.03 55.06
C ALA A 47 -39.36 -18.23 56.02
N LEU A 48 -39.30 -17.61 57.19
CA LEU A 48 -40.40 -17.65 58.15
C LEU A 48 -41.63 -16.90 57.62
N ALA A 49 -41.43 -15.78 56.92
CA ALA A 49 -42.51 -15.09 56.22
C ALA A 49 -43.19 -15.98 55.17
N ALA A 50 -42.41 -16.70 54.34
CA ALA A 50 -42.95 -17.61 53.34
C ALA A 50 -43.74 -18.77 53.98
N ALA A 51 -43.31 -19.27 55.14
CA ALA A 51 -44.06 -20.29 55.89
C ALA A 51 -45.41 -19.75 56.38
N HIS A 52 -45.45 -18.55 56.96
CA HIS A 52 -46.68 -17.91 57.39
C HIS A 52 -47.62 -17.64 56.21
N PHE A 53 -47.16 -16.99 55.14
CA PHE A 53 -47.97 -16.72 53.95
C PHE A 53 -48.41 -18.01 53.24
N GLY A 54 -47.59 -19.06 53.24
CA GLY A 54 -47.92 -20.35 52.63
C GLY A 54 -49.07 -21.04 53.35
N GLN A 55 -49.10 -20.98 54.68
CA GLN A 55 -50.22 -21.48 55.48
C GLN A 55 -51.49 -20.66 55.26
N VAL A 56 -51.37 -19.33 55.17
CA VAL A 56 -52.53 -18.47 54.88
C VAL A 56 -53.07 -18.77 53.47
N ALA A 57 -52.21 -18.87 52.45
CA ALA A 57 -52.61 -19.17 51.07
C ALA A 57 -53.21 -20.59 50.93
N GLY A 58 -52.77 -21.55 51.74
CA GLY A 58 -53.32 -22.92 51.74
C GLY A 58 -54.71 -23.01 52.37
N ASN A 59 -54.94 -22.29 53.47
CA ASN A 59 -56.19 -22.35 54.24
C ASN A 59 -57.24 -21.33 53.76
N TRP A 60 -56.79 -20.19 53.22
CA TRP A 60 -57.62 -19.09 52.72
C TRP A 60 -57.12 -18.62 51.34
N PRO A 61 -57.23 -19.47 50.31
CA PRO A 61 -56.65 -19.21 48.99
C PRO A 61 -57.27 -18.02 48.24
N ASP A 62 -58.43 -17.52 48.68
CA ASP A 62 -59.16 -16.42 48.06
C ASP A 62 -58.93 -15.08 48.77
N LEU A 63 -58.10 -15.05 49.82
CA LEU A 63 -57.73 -13.82 50.53
C LEU A 63 -56.92 -12.90 49.59
N PRO A 64 -57.29 -11.62 49.45
CA PRO A 64 -56.56 -10.69 48.57
C PRO A 64 -55.07 -10.57 48.93
N ASP A 65 -54.21 -10.53 47.91
CA ASP A 65 -52.74 -10.39 47.93
C ASP A 65 -51.96 -11.50 48.64
N VAL A 66 -52.61 -12.55 49.15
CA VAL A 66 -51.89 -13.62 49.87
C VAL A 66 -50.90 -14.36 48.98
N TRP A 67 -51.24 -14.58 47.70
CA TRP A 67 -50.38 -15.23 46.73
C TRP A 67 -49.25 -14.31 46.27
N PHE A 68 -49.53 -13.02 46.12
CA PHE A 68 -48.49 -12.00 45.89
C PHE A 68 -47.47 -11.96 47.04
N GLU A 69 -47.93 -11.87 48.29
CA GLU A 69 -47.07 -11.82 49.48
C GLU A 69 -46.23 -13.09 49.64
N LEU A 70 -46.84 -14.27 49.41
CA LEU A 70 -46.13 -15.54 49.36
C LEU A 70 -45.08 -15.56 48.25
N GLY A 71 -45.41 -15.04 47.07
CA GLY A 71 -44.48 -14.91 45.95
C GLY A 71 -43.27 -14.04 46.29
N ILE A 72 -43.49 -12.87 46.92
CA ILE A 72 -42.42 -11.97 47.37
C ILE A 72 -41.52 -12.66 48.42
N ALA A 73 -42.10 -13.33 49.41
CA ALA A 73 -41.32 -14.01 50.44
C ALA A 73 -40.48 -15.17 49.85
N ARG A 74 -41.06 -15.97 48.96
CA ARG A 74 -40.33 -17.04 48.24
C ARG A 74 -39.23 -16.50 47.33
N LEU A 75 -39.48 -15.36 46.69
CA LEU A 75 -38.48 -14.68 45.87
C LEU A 75 -37.28 -14.23 46.73
N GLY A 76 -37.54 -13.70 47.94
CA GLY A 76 -36.51 -13.37 48.93
C GLY A 76 -35.72 -14.60 49.42
N CYS A 77 -36.32 -15.79 49.41
CA CYS A 77 -35.66 -17.06 49.71
C CYS A 77 -34.85 -17.63 48.54
N GLY A 78 -34.91 -17.03 47.34
CA GLY A 78 -34.32 -17.60 46.13
C GLY A 78 -35.09 -18.82 45.56
N LEU A 79 -36.31 -19.11 46.06
CA LEU A 79 -37.17 -20.19 45.58
C LEU A 79 -37.92 -19.75 44.31
N LEU A 80 -37.20 -19.58 43.22
CA LEU A 80 -37.68 -18.90 42.01
C LEU A 80 -38.89 -19.60 41.34
N GLU A 81 -38.90 -20.93 41.23
CA GLU A 81 -40.03 -21.66 40.64
C GLU A 81 -41.31 -21.53 41.49
N GLU A 82 -41.17 -21.62 42.82
CA GLU A 82 -42.31 -21.49 43.71
C GLU A 82 -42.83 -20.05 43.80
N ALA A 83 -41.93 -19.07 43.69
CA ALA A 83 -42.30 -17.65 43.59
C ALA A 83 -43.07 -17.39 42.30
N ALA A 84 -42.59 -17.89 41.16
CA ALA A 84 -43.28 -17.78 39.88
C ALA A 84 -44.67 -18.45 39.93
N ALA A 85 -44.77 -19.63 40.54
CA ALA A 85 -46.06 -20.30 40.73
C ALA A 85 -47.03 -19.48 41.59
N ALA A 86 -46.55 -18.87 42.68
CA ALA A 86 -47.36 -18.01 43.53
C ALA A 86 -47.83 -16.74 42.80
N PHE A 87 -46.97 -16.06 42.04
CA PHE A 87 -47.39 -14.91 41.23
C PHE A 87 -48.36 -15.29 40.10
N ASP A 88 -48.20 -16.45 39.46
CA ASP A 88 -49.17 -16.92 38.45
C ASP A 88 -50.54 -17.24 39.08
N GLN A 89 -50.56 -17.78 40.30
CA GLN A 89 -51.79 -17.99 41.07
C GLN A 89 -52.49 -16.67 41.42
N GLU A 90 -51.73 -15.62 41.73
CA GLU A 90 -52.27 -14.28 41.93
C GLU A 90 -52.90 -13.75 40.63
N LEU A 91 -52.21 -13.85 39.50
CA LEU A 91 -52.69 -13.35 38.20
C LEU A 91 -53.90 -14.12 37.64
N LYS A 92 -54.07 -15.40 37.99
CA LYS A 92 -55.29 -16.14 37.67
C LYS A 92 -56.53 -15.57 38.35
N ARG A 93 -56.35 -14.99 39.54
CA ARG A 93 -57.44 -14.39 40.35
C ARG A 93 -57.62 -12.92 40.00
N ARG A 94 -56.52 -12.18 39.87
CA ARG A 94 -56.47 -10.76 39.54
C ARG A 94 -55.53 -10.52 38.35
N PRO A 95 -56.03 -10.68 37.11
CA PRO A 95 -55.21 -10.52 35.90
C PRO A 95 -54.57 -9.14 35.74
N ASP A 96 -55.13 -8.11 36.38
CA ASP A 96 -54.69 -6.71 36.34
C ASP A 96 -53.69 -6.35 37.46
N HIS A 97 -53.28 -7.31 38.31
CA HIS A 97 -52.35 -7.06 39.40
C HIS A 97 -50.92 -6.78 38.89
N ALA A 98 -50.62 -5.50 38.66
CA ALA A 98 -49.33 -5.05 38.11
C ALA A 98 -48.11 -5.57 38.87
N GLY A 99 -48.15 -5.54 40.22
CA GLY A 99 -47.04 -6.05 41.06
C GLY A 99 -46.75 -7.54 40.84
N ALA A 100 -47.76 -8.40 40.79
CA ALA A 100 -47.60 -9.83 40.52
C ALA A 100 -47.17 -10.09 39.07
N ALA A 101 -47.71 -9.33 38.10
CA ALA A 101 -47.32 -9.44 36.69
C ALA A 101 -45.84 -9.11 36.48
N PHE A 102 -45.37 -7.99 37.07
CA PHE A 102 -43.98 -7.58 37.00
C PHE A 102 -43.05 -8.60 37.67
N ASN A 103 -43.36 -9.01 38.91
CA ASN A 103 -42.51 -9.94 39.65
C ASN A 103 -42.51 -11.35 39.04
N LEU A 104 -43.61 -11.81 38.43
CA LEU A 104 -43.62 -13.04 37.64
C LEU A 104 -42.64 -12.94 36.46
N ALA A 105 -42.74 -11.87 35.66
CA ALA A 105 -41.87 -11.66 34.51
C ALA A 105 -40.38 -11.57 34.93
N TRP A 106 -40.08 -10.86 36.00
CA TRP A 106 -38.73 -10.75 36.55
C TRP A 106 -38.20 -12.11 37.06
N THR A 107 -39.04 -12.88 37.74
CA THR A 107 -38.68 -14.22 38.24
C THR A 107 -38.40 -15.19 37.08
N LEU A 108 -39.21 -15.15 36.02
CA LEU A 108 -39.00 -15.94 34.80
C LEU A 108 -37.67 -15.59 34.12
N ARG A 109 -37.30 -14.30 34.09
CA ARG A 109 -35.99 -13.86 33.58
C ARG A 109 -34.85 -14.45 34.42
N ARG A 110 -34.95 -14.43 35.75
CA ARG A 110 -33.94 -15.05 36.64
C ARG A 110 -33.84 -16.56 36.49
N LEU A 111 -34.90 -17.22 36.04
CA LEU A 111 -34.92 -18.64 35.68
C LEU A 111 -34.34 -18.91 34.27
N GLY A 112 -33.87 -17.89 33.55
CA GLY A 112 -33.37 -18.01 32.17
C GLY A 112 -34.47 -18.19 31.12
N ARG A 113 -35.74 -17.96 31.47
CA ARG A 113 -36.90 -18.11 30.57
C ARG A 113 -37.25 -16.78 29.91
N ASP A 114 -36.32 -16.23 29.14
CA ASP A 114 -36.41 -14.86 28.59
C ASP A 114 -37.62 -14.61 27.69
N GLU A 115 -38.02 -15.58 26.86
CA GLU A 115 -39.21 -15.44 26.02
C GLU A 115 -40.51 -15.37 26.84
N ALA A 116 -40.62 -16.22 27.86
CA ALA A 116 -41.76 -16.20 28.76
C ALA A 116 -41.80 -14.88 29.56
N ALA A 117 -40.64 -14.40 30.02
CA ALA A 117 -40.51 -13.11 30.69
C ALA A 117 -40.93 -11.95 29.77
N ALA A 118 -40.43 -11.91 28.53
CA ALA A 118 -40.79 -10.88 27.55
C ALA A 118 -42.30 -10.88 27.24
N ALA A 119 -42.92 -12.05 27.09
CA ALA A 119 -44.36 -12.17 26.88
C ALA A 119 -45.15 -11.60 28.08
N ARG A 120 -44.72 -11.88 29.32
CA ARG A 120 -45.36 -11.33 30.52
C ARG A 120 -45.16 -9.83 30.68
N PHE A 121 -43.98 -9.29 30.35
CA PHE A 121 -43.77 -7.84 30.30
C PHE A 121 -44.67 -7.17 29.26
N ARG A 122 -44.77 -7.72 28.04
CA ARG A 122 -45.70 -7.19 27.01
C ARG A 122 -47.16 -7.21 27.47
N ALA A 123 -47.60 -8.28 28.13
CA ALA A 123 -48.95 -8.39 28.68
C ALA A 123 -49.22 -7.32 29.75
N LEU A 124 -48.27 -7.07 30.66
CA LEU A 124 -48.36 -5.99 31.64
C LEU A 124 -48.47 -4.62 30.94
N LEU A 125 -47.61 -4.38 29.95
CA LEU A 125 -47.54 -3.11 29.23
C LEU A 125 -48.77 -2.82 28.36
N ALA A 126 -49.50 -3.85 27.92
CA ALA A 126 -50.76 -3.69 27.21
C ALA A 126 -51.85 -3.02 28.08
N HIS A 127 -51.77 -3.19 29.40
CA HIS A 127 -52.69 -2.58 30.36
C HIS A 127 -52.10 -1.37 31.09
N ARG A 128 -50.78 -1.34 31.26
CA ARG A 128 -50.03 -0.31 32.01
C ARG A 128 -48.85 0.20 31.16
N PRO A 129 -49.10 1.00 30.11
CA PRO A 129 -48.04 1.51 29.24
C PRO A 129 -47.12 2.52 29.95
N ASP A 130 -47.53 3.04 31.10
CA ASP A 130 -46.76 3.93 31.99
C ASP A 130 -45.80 3.17 32.93
N HIS A 131 -45.71 1.84 32.85
CA HIS A 131 -44.87 1.05 33.74
C HIS A 131 -43.40 1.00 33.30
N GLY A 132 -42.62 2.05 33.59
CA GLY A 132 -41.24 2.21 33.12
C GLY A 132 -40.30 1.04 33.40
N ALA A 133 -40.37 0.43 34.60
CA ALA A 133 -39.53 -0.73 34.93
C ALA A 133 -39.81 -1.96 34.05
N ALA A 134 -41.04 -2.12 33.54
CA ALA A 134 -41.41 -3.23 32.66
C ALA A 134 -40.86 -2.99 31.25
N TRP A 135 -40.98 -1.76 30.73
CA TRP A 135 -40.35 -1.36 29.48
C TRP A 135 -38.83 -1.51 29.51
N PHE A 136 -38.17 -1.06 30.58
CA PHE A 136 -36.72 -1.18 30.76
C PHE A 136 -36.25 -2.65 30.76
N ASN A 137 -36.94 -3.53 31.51
CA ASN A 137 -36.57 -4.95 31.54
C ASN A 137 -36.88 -5.67 30.22
N LEU A 138 -37.97 -5.31 29.53
CA LEU A 138 -38.25 -5.81 28.18
C LEU A 138 -37.16 -5.39 27.19
N GLY A 139 -36.73 -4.12 27.24
CA GLY A 139 -35.61 -3.62 26.42
C GLY A 139 -34.32 -4.40 26.64
N ASN A 140 -33.97 -4.68 27.90
CA ASN A 140 -32.79 -5.49 28.24
C ASN A 140 -32.86 -6.93 27.66
N ILE A 141 -34.04 -7.58 27.76
CA ILE A 141 -34.23 -8.93 27.20
C ILE A 141 -34.08 -8.89 25.67
N LEU A 142 -34.74 -7.94 25.01
CA LEU A 142 -34.68 -7.79 23.55
C LEU A 142 -33.24 -7.49 23.06
N ALA A 143 -32.50 -6.64 23.79
CA ALA A 143 -31.11 -6.32 23.48
C ALA A 143 -30.19 -7.55 23.63
N GLY A 144 -30.40 -8.38 24.66
CA GLY A 144 -29.66 -9.63 24.86
C GLY A 144 -29.89 -10.66 23.74
N ARG A 145 -31.06 -10.61 23.11
CA ARG A 145 -31.41 -11.47 21.96
C ARG A 145 -30.99 -10.91 20.59
N GLY A 146 -30.44 -9.69 20.55
CA GLY A 146 -30.08 -9.01 19.31
C GLY A 146 -31.26 -8.40 18.55
N GLU A 147 -32.46 -8.31 19.14
CA GLU A 147 -33.62 -7.62 18.56
C GLU A 147 -33.50 -6.09 18.80
N LEU A 148 -32.47 -5.47 18.20
CA LEU A 148 -32.01 -4.12 18.55
C LEU A 148 -33.06 -3.03 18.31
N GLU A 149 -33.83 -3.09 17.23
CA GLU A 149 -34.88 -2.11 16.91
C GLU A 149 -35.95 -2.09 18.00
N LYS A 150 -36.46 -3.27 18.36
CA LYS A 150 -37.48 -3.41 19.41
C LYS A 150 -36.93 -3.07 20.79
N ALA A 151 -35.66 -3.36 21.05
CA ALA A 151 -35.00 -2.96 22.30
C ALA A 151 -34.94 -1.44 22.42
N ALA A 152 -34.56 -0.74 21.34
CA ALA A 152 -34.52 0.71 21.30
C ALA A 152 -35.91 1.33 21.50
N GLU A 153 -36.95 0.78 20.85
CA GLU A 153 -38.35 1.19 21.06
C GLU A 153 -38.78 1.04 22.53
N ALA A 154 -38.47 -0.10 23.15
CA ALA A 154 -38.81 -0.36 24.55
C ALA A 154 -38.10 0.61 25.51
N PHE A 155 -36.81 0.90 25.31
CA PHE A 155 -36.10 1.89 26.13
C PHE A 155 -36.62 3.31 25.92
N THR A 156 -36.95 3.70 24.68
CA THR A 156 -37.58 5.00 24.40
C THR A 156 -38.95 5.13 25.09
N ALA A 157 -39.74 4.05 25.13
CA ALA A 157 -41.02 4.01 25.84
C ALA A 157 -40.87 4.06 27.37
N ALA A 158 -39.77 3.55 27.93
CA ALA A 158 -39.46 3.68 29.36
C ALA A 158 -39.04 5.10 29.78
N LEU A 159 -38.50 5.90 28.85
CA LEU A 159 -37.89 7.20 29.13
C LEU A 159 -38.81 8.20 29.87
N PRO A 160 -40.11 8.35 29.60
CA PRO A 160 -40.95 9.28 30.36
C PRO A 160 -41.35 8.77 31.77
N CYS A 161 -41.14 7.48 32.10
CA CYS A 161 -41.79 6.83 33.23
C CYS A 161 -40.89 5.91 34.07
N PHE A 162 -39.57 5.98 33.91
CA PHE A 162 -38.59 5.22 34.68
C PHE A 162 -37.73 6.14 35.55
N ASP A 163 -37.50 5.79 36.82
CA ASP A 163 -36.84 6.72 37.74
C ASP A 163 -35.32 6.87 37.46
N ASP A 164 -34.64 5.79 37.09
CA ASP A 164 -33.21 5.81 36.73
C ASP A 164 -33.00 6.13 35.25
N GLN A 165 -33.16 7.42 34.94
CA GLN A 165 -32.95 7.96 33.59
C GLN A 165 -31.51 7.79 33.10
N GLY A 166 -30.52 7.83 34.01
CA GLY A 166 -29.10 7.68 33.67
C GLY A 166 -28.79 6.28 33.15
N GLY A 167 -29.14 5.24 33.92
CA GLY A 167 -28.94 3.84 33.53
C GLY A 167 -29.71 3.45 32.28
N LEU A 168 -30.94 3.97 32.11
CA LEU A 168 -31.72 3.77 30.89
C LEU A 168 -31.04 4.34 29.65
N LEU A 169 -30.55 5.58 29.72
CA LEU A 169 -29.88 6.22 28.58
C LEU A 169 -28.55 5.55 28.22
N ILE A 170 -27.82 4.99 29.19
CA ILE A 170 -26.64 4.15 28.91
C ILE A 170 -27.06 2.94 28.06
N ASN A 171 -28.07 2.18 28.50
CA ASN A 171 -28.50 0.98 27.76
C ASN A 171 -29.09 1.31 26.38
N LEU A 172 -29.80 2.43 26.25
CA LEU A 172 -30.25 2.93 24.95
C LEU A 172 -29.06 3.30 24.06
N GLY A 173 -28.05 3.98 24.60
CA GLY A 173 -26.80 4.31 23.91
C GLY A 173 -26.08 3.06 23.40
N ASP A 174 -25.93 2.03 24.23
CA ASP A 174 -25.32 0.75 23.87
C ASP A 174 -26.07 0.07 22.71
N VAL A 175 -27.41 0.07 22.75
CA VAL A 175 -28.24 -0.47 21.66
C VAL A 175 -28.08 0.34 20.37
N ARG A 176 -28.10 1.67 20.46
CA ARG A 176 -27.92 2.55 19.29
C ARG A 176 -26.55 2.37 18.65
N GLN A 177 -25.51 2.19 19.47
CA GLN A 177 -24.17 1.88 19.01
C GLN A 177 -24.13 0.53 18.28
N ARG A 178 -24.75 -0.52 18.83
CA ARG A 178 -24.85 -1.84 18.17
C ARG A 178 -25.65 -1.80 16.86
N GLN A 179 -26.53 -0.82 16.68
CA GLN A 179 -27.25 -0.56 15.42
C GLN A 179 -26.45 0.26 14.40
N GLY A 180 -25.24 0.71 14.75
CA GLY A 180 -24.45 1.64 13.93
C GLY A 180 -24.95 3.08 13.95
N ARG A 181 -25.94 3.42 14.81
CA ARG A 181 -26.44 4.79 14.99
C ARG A 181 -25.58 5.55 16.00
N LEU A 182 -24.35 5.85 15.59
CA LEU A 182 -23.31 6.40 16.47
C LEU A 182 -23.66 7.81 17.00
N ALA A 183 -24.31 8.65 16.19
CA ALA A 183 -24.76 9.98 16.62
C ALA A 183 -25.83 9.89 17.72
N ASP A 184 -26.85 9.04 17.54
CA ASP A 184 -27.87 8.78 18.56
C ASP A 184 -27.23 8.24 19.86
N ALA A 185 -26.26 7.32 19.73
CA ALA A 185 -25.56 6.75 20.88
C ALA A 185 -24.78 7.81 21.66
N ARG A 186 -24.06 8.70 20.95
CA ARG A 186 -23.35 9.84 21.53
C ARG A 186 -24.29 10.74 22.31
N GLU A 187 -25.44 11.13 21.73
CA GLU A 187 -26.42 11.97 22.42
C GLU A 187 -26.93 11.29 23.71
N CYS A 188 -27.20 9.98 23.66
CA CYS A 188 -27.64 9.22 24.82
C CYS A 188 -26.61 9.26 25.96
N TYR A 189 -25.33 8.98 25.67
CA TYR A 189 -24.28 9.01 26.68
C TYR A 189 -24.04 10.43 27.22
N GLU A 190 -23.97 11.45 26.37
CA GLU A 190 -23.79 12.85 26.80
C GLU A 190 -24.92 13.31 27.73
N ARG A 191 -26.15 12.86 27.49
CA ARG A 191 -27.30 13.10 28.39
C ARG A 191 -27.16 12.31 29.69
N ALA A 192 -26.76 11.04 29.62
CA ALA A 192 -26.58 10.19 30.80
C ALA A 192 -25.51 10.71 31.76
N VAL A 193 -24.39 11.27 31.25
CA VAL A 193 -23.32 11.87 32.07
C VAL A 193 -23.84 12.97 33.00
N ARG A 194 -24.86 13.72 32.56
CA ARG A 194 -25.46 14.83 33.32
C ARG A 194 -26.51 14.40 34.35
N LEU A 195 -26.83 13.10 34.44
CA LEU A 195 -27.90 12.59 35.28
C LEU A 195 -27.38 11.74 36.44
N PRO A 196 -28.08 11.73 37.60
CA PRO A 196 -27.87 10.72 38.63
C PRO A 196 -28.01 9.31 38.05
N GLY A 197 -27.12 8.39 38.45
CA GLY A 197 -27.11 7.01 37.93
C GLY A 197 -26.35 6.80 36.62
N GLY A 198 -26.00 7.87 35.87
CA GLY A 198 -25.25 7.79 34.61
C GLY A 198 -23.76 8.19 34.71
N GLY A 199 -23.46 9.25 35.45
CA GLY A 199 -22.11 9.80 35.78
C GLY A 199 -20.88 9.16 35.10
N SER A 200 -20.07 8.42 35.86
CA SER A 200 -18.78 7.88 35.39
C SER A 200 -18.93 6.80 34.32
N ALA A 201 -19.89 5.88 34.46
CA ALA A 201 -20.11 4.80 33.50
C ALA A 201 -20.48 5.32 32.10
N ALA A 202 -21.36 6.32 32.03
CA ALA A 202 -21.72 6.97 30.77
C ALA A 202 -20.53 7.72 30.16
N ALA A 203 -19.70 8.38 30.98
CA ALA A 203 -18.52 9.10 30.50
C ALA A 203 -17.46 8.12 29.94
N ASN A 204 -17.24 6.97 30.59
CA ASN A 204 -16.37 5.92 30.06
C ASN A 204 -16.94 5.30 28.78
N ASN A 205 -18.24 5.03 28.69
CA ASN A 205 -18.86 4.51 27.47
C ASN A 205 -18.81 5.54 26.32
N LEU A 206 -18.98 6.83 26.62
CA LEU A 206 -18.77 7.92 25.68
C LEU A 206 -17.33 7.94 25.17
N GLY A 207 -16.33 7.82 26.05
CA GLY A 207 -14.92 7.74 25.65
C GLY A 207 -14.63 6.54 24.73
N ASN A 208 -15.22 5.37 25.01
CA ASN A 208 -15.09 4.19 24.14
C ASN A 208 -15.75 4.40 22.77
N LEU A 209 -16.94 5.00 22.73
CA LEU A 209 -17.62 5.35 21.48
C LEU A 209 -16.77 6.33 20.67
N LEU A 210 -16.28 7.41 21.29
CA LEU A 210 -15.44 8.43 20.64
C LEU A 210 -14.13 7.82 20.12
N THR A 211 -13.53 6.89 20.87
CA THR A 211 -12.37 6.12 20.41
C THR A 211 -12.70 5.33 19.13
N SER A 212 -13.85 4.62 19.11
CA SER A 212 -14.29 3.85 17.93
C SER A 212 -14.66 4.71 16.71
N MET A 213 -14.89 6.01 16.94
CA MET A 213 -15.11 7.03 15.92
C MET A 213 -13.83 7.75 15.49
N GLY A 214 -12.67 7.42 16.10
CA GLY A 214 -11.39 8.08 15.82
C GLY A 214 -11.25 9.47 16.46
N LEU A 215 -12.15 9.88 17.35
CA LEU A 215 -12.15 11.17 18.03
C LEU A 215 -11.35 11.11 19.34
N ALA A 216 -10.02 10.92 19.21
CA ALA A 216 -9.14 10.60 20.33
C ALA A 216 -9.05 11.70 21.41
N GLU A 217 -9.01 12.98 21.04
CA GLU A 217 -9.01 14.10 21.99
C GLU A 217 -10.32 14.18 22.80
N GLU A 218 -11.46 14.01 22.13
CA GLU A 218 -12.76 13.98 22.81
C GLU A 218 -12.87 12.75 23.70
N ALA A 219 -12.33 11.61 23.27
CA ALA A 219 -12.27 10.39 24.07
C ALA A 219 -11.46 10.59 25.35
N VAL A 220 -10.28 11.22 25.25
CA VAL A 220 -9.46 11.60 26.42
C VAL A 220 -10.26 12.46 27.40
N ALA A 221 -10.94 13.50 26.91
CA ALA A 221 -11.77 14.36 27.77
C ALA A 221 -12.91 13.59 28.46
N ALA A 222 -13.56 12.66 27.75
CA ALA A 222 -14.61 11.83 28.32
C ALA A 222 -14.07 10.84 29.39
N PHE A 223 -12.90 10.23 29.17
CA PHE A 223 -12.28 9.36 30.18
C PHE A 223 -11.74 10.15 31.38
N GLU A 224 -11.21 11.35 31.18
CA GLU A 224 -10.81 12.25 32.28
C GLU A 224 -12.02 12.63 33.14
N GLU A 225 -13.17 12.93 32.52
CA GLU A 225 -14.42 13.20 33.23
C GLU A 225 -14.92 11.96 34.00
N ALA A 226 -14.83 10.76 33.41
CA ALA A 226 -15.16 9.51 34.09
C ALA A 226 -14.30 9.32 35.36
N LEU A 227 -12.98 9.52 35.27
CA LEU A 227 -12.07 9.45 36.43
C LEU A 227 -12.26 10.61 37.42
N ARG A 228 -12.78 11.76 36.99
CA ARG A 228 -13.13 12.86 37.88
C ARG A 228 -14.38 12.54 38.71
N LEU A 229 -15.34 11.85 38.11
CA LEU A 229 -16.60 11.44 38.74
C LEU A 229 -16.41 10.22 39.65
N ASP A 230 -15.54 9.30 39.24
CA ASP A 230 -15.16 8.11 40.01
C ASP A 230 -13.63 7.93 39.96
N GLY A 231 -12.96 8.54 40.93
CA GLY A 231 -11.50 8.48 41.03
C GLY A 231 -11.08 7.06 41.38
N ASP A 232 -10.13 6.52 40.62
CA ASP A 232 -9.46 5.22 40.84
C ASP A 232 -10.06 3.99 40.14
N ASP A 233 -10.93 4.12 39.12
CA ASP A 233 -11.30 2.98 38.26
C ASP A 233 -10.14 2.54 37.33
N PRO A 234 -9.53 1.36 37.53
CA PRO A 234 -8.41 0.90 36.70
C PRO A 234 -8.79 0.69 35.24
N LYS A 235 -10.06 0.35 34.94
CA LYS A 235 -10.54 0.14 33.57
C LYS A 235 -10.52 1.46 32.80
N THR A 236 -11.12 2.51 33.35
CA THR A 236 -11.11 3.85 32.75
C THR A 236 -9.69 4.40 32.68
N ALA A 237 -8.84 4.18 33.69
CA ALA A 237 -7.43 4.57 33.64
C ALA A 237 -6.66 3.90 32.49
N CYS A 238 -6.91 2.61 32.23
CA CYS A 238 -6.36 1.91 31.07
C CYS A 238 -6.85 2.50 29.74
N ASN A 239 -8.16 2.74 29.62
CA ASN A 239 -8.75 3.30 28.40
C ASN A 239 -8.19 4.71 28.10
N LEU A 240 -8.10 5.57 29.13
CA LEU A 240 -7.46 6.88 29.03
C LEU A 240 -5.99 6.76 28.63
N ALA A 241 -5.23 5.86 29.26
CA ALA A 241 -3.82 5.68 28.93
C ALA A 241 -3.59 5.20 27.50
N LEU A 242 -4.44 4.31 26.98
CA LEU A 242 -4.37 3.88 25.58
C LEU A 242 -4.74 5.03 24.62
N ALA A 243 -5.76 5.83 24.92
CA ALA A 243 -6.10 7.02 24.14
C ALA A 243 -4.97 8.07 24.16
N LEU A 244 -4.36 8.32 25.32
CA LEU A 244 -3.18 9.16 25.47
C LEU A 244 -1.97 8.62 24.68
N ASN A 245 -1.78 7.30 24.65
CA ASN A 245 -0.73 6.66 23.85
C ASN A 245 -0.94 6.86 22.35
N VAL A 246 -2.19 6.78 21.88
CA VAL A 246 -2.58 7.12 20.49
C VAL A 246 -2.23 8.59 20.18
N LEU A 247 -2.51 9.51 21.11
CA LEU A 247 -2.12 10.92 21.03
C LEU A 247 -0.64 11.19 21.32
N ARG A 248 0.18 10.15 21.50
CA ARG A 248 1.62 10.23 21.80
C ARG A 248 1.97 10.96 23.11
N ARG A 249 0.99 11.17 24.00
CA ARG A 249 1.16 11.69 25.37
C ARG A 249 1.59 10.57 26.32
N ARG A 250 2.69 9.90 25.95
CA ARG A 250 3.10 8.60 26.52
C ARG A 250 3.57 8.70 27.96
N GLU A 251 4.15 9.82 28.36
CA GLU A 251 4.59 10.08 29.73
C GLU A 251 3.40 10.20 30.69
N GLN A 252 2.32 10.85 30.23
CA GLN A 252 1.06 10.95 30.98
C GLN A 252 0.41 9.56 31.09
N ALA A 253 0.35 8.82 29.98
CA ALA A 253 -0.15 7.45 29.96
C ALA A 253 0.62 6.52 30.92
N GLU A 254 1.96 6.59 30.92
CA GLU A 254 2.81 5.81 31.80
C GLU A 254 2.58 6.17 33.27
N THR A 255 2.52 7.46 33.60
CA THR A 255 2.26 7.93 34.97
C THR A 255 0.91 7.42 35.48
N LEU A 256 -0.13 7.51 34.65
CA LEU A 256 -1.47 7.02 34.95
C LEU A 256 -1.49 5.50 35.18
N LEU A 257 -0.83 4.74 34.31
CA LEU A 257 -0.78 3.28 34.41
C LEU A 257 0.04 2.81 35.61
N ARG A 258 1.14 3.49 35.96
CA ARG A 258 1.90 3.19 37.19
C ARG A 258 1.05 3.39 38.44
N ARG A 259 0.20 4.42 38.48
CA ARG A 259 -0.78 4.60 39.57
C ARG A 259 -1.84 3.48 39.55
N ALA A 260 -2.36 3.13 38.38
CA ALA A 260 -3.38 2.09 38.24
C ALA A 260 -2.88 0.72 38.73
N VAL A 261 -1.67 0.30 38.36
CA VAL A 261 -1.09 -0.98 38.84
C VAL A 261 -0.66 -0.93 40.31
N ALA A 262 -0.40 0.26 40.87
CA ALA A 262 -0.15 0.40 42.31
C ALA A 262 -1.43 0.25 43.14
N LEU A 263 -2.56 0.74 42.61
CA LEU A 263 -3.88 0.63 43.25
C LEU A 263 -4.50 -0.76 43.08
N ALA A 264 -4.33 -1.37 41.91
CA ALA A 264 -4.85 -2.70 41.58
C ALA A 264 -3.72 -3.61 41.05
N PRO A 265 -2.83 -4.11 41.93
CA PRO A 265 -1.64 -4.88 41.54
C PRO A 265 -1.95 -6.27 40.95
N ASP A 266 -3.19 -6.75 41.09
CA ASP A 266 -3.73 -8.00 40.54
C ASP A 266 -4.48 -7.80 39.21
N ASN A 267 -4.59 -6.57 38.70
CA ASN A 267 -5.23 -6.29 37.42
C ASN A 267 -4.29 -6.59 36.24
N ALA A 268 -4.43 -7.77 35.63
CA ALA A 268 -3.63 -8.21 34.49
C ALA A 268 -3.69 -7.25 33.29
N TRP A 269 -4.86 -6.66 33.01
CA TRP A 269 -5.03 -5.73 31.88
C TRP A 269 -4.25 -4.43 32.08
N ALA A 270 -4.21 -3.88 33.29
CA ALA A 270 -3.43 -2.69 33.60
C ALA A 270 -1.93 -2.91 33.41
N TRP A 271 -1.42 -4.08 33.82
CA TRP A 271 -0.04 -4.49 33.54
C TRP A 271 0.24 -4.64 32.03
N ASN A 272 -0.70 -5.22 31.27
CA ASN A 272 -0.59 -5.28 29.81
C ASN A 272 -0.52 -3.88 29.18
N CYS A 273 -1.40 -2.95 29.58
CA CYS A 273 -1.37 -1.57 29.10
C CYS A 273 -0.05 -0.86 29.43
N LEU A 274 0.49 -1.08 30.64
CA LEU A 274 1.81 -0.56 31.02
C LEU A 274 2.92 -1.11 30.11
N GLY A 275 2.85 -2.39 29.78
CA GLY A 275 3.70 -3.03 28.78
C GLY A 275 3.62 -2.35 27.42
N VAL A 276 2.41 -2.11 26.89
CA VAL A 276 2.17 -1.44 25.60
C VAL A 276 2.77 -0.03 25.59
N VAL A 277 2.54 0.77 26.64
CA VAL A 277 3.12 2.11 26.73
C VAL A 277 4.64 2.06 26.88
N GLY A 278 5.17 1.08 27.61
CA GLY A 278 6.59 0.80 27.73
C GLY A 278 7.24 0.49 26.36
N ILE A 279 6.61 -0.34 25.53
CA ILE A 279 7.04 -0.60 24.14
C ILE A 279 7.07 0.71 23.35
N ALA A 280 5.99 1.51 23.43
CA ALA A 280 5.89 2.77 22.70
C ALA A 280 6.94 3.82 23.13
N ARG A 281 7.37 3.77 24.40
CA ARG A 281 8.47 4.56 24.99
C ARG A 281 9.85 3.94 24.75
N ASN A 282 9.89 2.75 24.14
CA ASN A 282 11.09 1.94 23.95
C ASN A 282 11.72 1.51 25.29
N HIS A 283 10.98 1.46 26.40
CA HIS A 283 11.44 0.95 27.69
C HIS A 283 11.25 -0.58 27.75
N LEU A 284 11.99 -1.31 26.90
CA LEU A 284 11.71 -2.73 26.63
C LEU A 284 11.88 -3.65 27.85
N ASP A 285 12.80 -3.36 28.77
CA ASP A 285 12.98 -4.18 29.99
C ASP A 285 11.78 -4.08 30.93
N GLU A 286 11.32 -2.84 31.16
CA GLU A 286 10.14 -2.57 31.98
C GLU A 286 8.87 -3.10 31.33
N ALA A 287 8.78 -2.99 29.99
CA ALA A 287 7.68 -3.57 29.23
C ALA A 287 7.64 -5.09 29.34
N GLU A 288 8.78 -5.77 29.20
CA GLU A 288 8.89 -7.23 29.36
C GLU A 288 8.45 -7.65 30.77
N ALA A 289 8.92 -6.97 31.81
CA ALA A 289 8.54 -7.25 33.19
C ALA A 289 7.03 -7.06 33.44
N ALA A 290 6.46 -5.97 32.93
CA ALA A 290 5.03 -5.70 33.04
C ALA A 290 4.17 -6.74 32.30
N LEU A 291 4.58 -7.15 31.09
CA LEU A 291 3.85 -8.14 30.30
C LEU A 291 3.94 -9.54 30.90
N ARG A 292 5.11 -9.94 31.42
CA ARG A 292 5.24 -11.20 32.19
C ARG A 292 4.34 -11.17 33.42
N ARG A 293 4.28 -10.06 34.14
CA ARG A 293 3.38 -9.90 35.28
C ARG A 293 1.90 -10.02 34.87
N ALA A 294 1.52 -9.45 33.73
CA ALA A 294 0.17 -9.60 33.19
C ALA A 294 -0.17 -11.08 32.89
N ILE A 295 0.77 -11.82 32.29
CA ILE A 295 0.62 -13.26 31.99
C ILE A 295 0.58 -14.12 33.26
N ASP A 296 1.37 -13.78 34.28
CA ASP A 296 1.36 -14.49 35.57
C ASP A 296 0.00 -14.34 36.28
N LEU A 297 -0.64 -13.17 36.14
CA LEU A 297 -1.96 -12.88 36.71
C LEU A 297 -3.09 -13.51 35.89
N ASP A 298 -3.01 -13.44 34.57
CA ASP A 298 -3.96 -14.07 33.65
C ASP A 298 -3.22 -14.74 32.47
N PRO A 299 -2.97 -16.06 32.56
CA PRO A 299 -2.32 -16.81 31.49
C PRO A 299 -3.13 -16.91 30.19
N SER A 300 -4.43 -16.55 30.23
CA SER A 300 -5.34 -16.56 29.09
C SER A 300 -5.40 -15.23 28.34
N LEU A 301 -4.73 -14.18 28.84
CA LEU A 301 -4.71 -12.86 28.23
C LEU A 301 -3.86 -12.84 26.94
N ALA A 302 -4.49 -13.16 25.80
CA ALA A 302 -3.85 -13.29 24.50
C ALA A 302 -3.04 -12.04 24.09
N GLN A 303 -3.54 -10.83 24.39
CA GLN A 303 -2.88 -9.56 24.07
C GLN A 303 -1.53 -9.42 24.79
N ALA A 304 -1.42 -9.88 26.04
CA ALA A 304 -0.17 -9.83 26.78
C ALA A 304 0.89 -10.75 26.16
N HIS A 305 0.50 -11.94 25.72
CA HIS A 305 1.38 -12.85 24.95
C HIS A 305 1.80 -12.22 23.62
N SER A 306 0.88 -11.62 22.86
CA SER A 306 1.22 -10.97 21.58
C SER A 306 2.18 -9.80 21.77
N ASN A 307 1.94 -8.95 22.78
CA ASN A 307 2.79 -7.81 23.09
C ASN A 307 4.17 -8.26 23.59
N LEU A 308 4.25 -9.34 24.37
CA LEU A 308 5.53 -9.93 24.79
C LEU A 308 6.29 -10.49 23.57
N GLY A 309 5.57 -11.09 22.61
CA GLY A 309 6.13 -11.49 21.33
C GLY A 309 6.77 -10.34 20.57
N ALA A 310 6.12 -9.17 20.53
CA ALA A 310 6.70 -7.96 19.93
C ALA A 310 7.98 -7.50 20.64
N VAL A 311 7.99 -7.52 21.99
CA VAL A 311 9.20 -7.18 22.78
C VAL A 311 10.35 -8.13 22.47
N HIS A 312 10.09 -9.43 22.37
CA HIS A 312 11.11 -10.41 22.00
C HIS A 312 11.61 -10.22 20.56
N GLY A 313 10.73 -9.92 19.62
CA GLY A 313 11.11 -9.60 18.23
C GLY A 313 12.04 -8.38 18.15
N ASP A 314 11.72 -7.33 18.91
CA ASP A 314 12.56 -6.12 19.02
C ASP A 314 13.92 -6.39 19.70
N ARG A 315 14.04 -7.49 20.46
CA ARG A 315 15.28 -7.98 21.09
C ARG A 315 16.03 -9.04 20.27
N CYS A 316 15.64 -9.27 19.02
CA CYS A 316 16.19 -10.34 18.16
C CYS A 316 15.95 -11.77 18.70
N ARG A 317 15.02 -11.95 19.64
CA ARG A 317 14.69 -13.22 20.28
C ARG A 317 13.54 -13.90 19.53
N ASN A 318 13.79 -14.20 18.25
CA ASN A 318 12.74 -14.60 17.30
C ASN A 318 12.05 -15.92 17.69
N ALA A 319 12.77 -16.87 18.28
CA ALA A 319 12.20 -18.12 18.77
C ALA A 319 11.20 -17.88 19.91
N GLU A 320 11.56 -17.08 20.91
CA GLU A 320 10.64 -16.70 21.99
C GLU A 320 9.48 -15.85 21.47
N ALA A 321 9.74 -14.93 20.54
CA ALA A 321 8.71 -14.12 19.91
C ALA A 321 7.65 -14.98 19.21
N LEU A 322 8.10 -16.01 18.47
CA LEU A 322 7.22 -16.93 17.77
C LEU A 322 6.42 -17.81 18.74
N ALA A 323 7.03 -18.28 19.83
CA ALA A 323 6.33 -19.04 20.86
C ALA A 323 5.21 -18.21 21.52
N CYS A 324 5.50 -16.95 21.85
CA CYS A 324 4.52 -16.02 22.40
C CYS A 324 3.37 -15.72 21.42
N LEU A 325 3.68 -15.47 20.13
CA LEU A 325 2.66 -15.19 19.11
C LEU A 325 1.79 -16.41 18.80
N ARG A 326 2.36 -17.62 18.76
CA ARG A 326 1.59 -18.86 18.64
C ARG A 326 0.64 -19.04 19.82
N ARG A 327 1.14 -18.82 21.04
CA ARG A 327 0.29 -18.89 22.24
C ARG A 327 -0.83 -17.85 22.22
N ALA A 328 -0.54 -16.63 21.79
CA ALA A 328 -1.54 -15.58 21.62
C ALA A 328 -2.61 -15.99 20.60
N HIS A 329 -2.20 -16.55 19.46
CA HIS A 329 -3.11 -17.03 18.42
C HIS A 329 -3.96 -18.22 18.90
N ASP A 330 -3.39 -19.17 19.66
CA ASP A 330 -4.15 -20.29 20.23
C ASP A 330 -5.23 -19.81 21.22
N LEU A 331 -4.96 -18.73 21.96
CA LEU A 331 -5.89 -18.13 22.92
C LEU A 331 -6.97 -17.28 22.24
N ALA A 332 -6.62 -16.60 21.15
CA ALA A 332 -7.51 -15.71 20.40
C ALA A 332 -7.37 -15.93 18.88
N PRO A 333 -7.82 -17.08 18.35
CA PRO A 333 -7.59 -17.46 16.95
C PRO A 333 -8.33 -16.56 15.94
N GLU A 334 -9.33 -15.82 16.41
CA GLU A 334 -10.16 -14.93 15.61
C GLU A 334 -9.62 -13.48 15.55
N ASP A 335 -8.62 -13.13 16.37
CA ASP A 335 -8.05 -11.78 16.42
C ASP A 335 -7.13 -11.52 15.19
N PRO A 336 -7.52 -10.59 14.29
CA PRO A 336 -6.77 -10.35 13.05
C PRO A 336 -5.39 -9.74 13.28
N ALA A 337 -5.20 -8.96 14.36
CA ALA A 337 -3.94 -8.31 14.66
C ALA A 337 -2.92 -9.33 15.17
N ILE A 338 -3.35 -10.22 16.08
CA ILE A 338 -2.50 -11.31 16.59
C ILE A 338 -2.07 -12.24 15.45
N HIS A 339 -3.01 -12.65 14.59
CA HIS A 339 -2.69 -13.54 13.47
C HIS A 339 -1.78 -12.86 12.43
N SER A 340 -2.00 -11.58 12.12
CA SER A 340 -1.11 -10.82 11.24
C SER A 340 0.30 -10.68 11.83
N ASN A 341 0.43 -10.43 13.14
CA ASN A 341 1.73 -10.37 13.80
C ASN A 341 2.47 -11.73 13.72
N LEU A 342 1.74 -12.85 13.86
CA LEU A 342 2.28 -14.18 13.68
C LEU A 342 2.77 -14.39 12.24
N LEU A 343 1.94 -14.10 11.23
CA LEU A 343 2.30 -14.21 9.80
C LEU A 343 3.51 -13.34 9.44
N PHE A 344 3.54 -12.11 9.96
CA PHE A 344 4.67 -11.21 9.77
C PHE A 344 5.97 -11.83 10.29
N LEU A 345 5.96 -12.45 11.47
CA LEU A 345 7.17 -13.11 12.01
C LEU A 345 7.49 -14.42 11.28
N LEU A 346 6.49 -15.24 10.95
CA LEU A 346 6.69 -16.52 10.23
C LEU A 346 7.42 -16.34 8.91
N ARG A 347 7.17 -15.24 8.18
CA ARG A 347 7.88 -14.92 6.93
C ARG A 347 9.39 -14.76 7.10
N HIS A 348 9.86 -14.47 8.30
CA HIS A 348 11.29 -14.35 8.61
C HIS A 348 11.94 -15.65 9.06
N SER A 349 11.14 -16.68 9.37
CA SER A 349 11.61 -17.97 9.83
C SER A 349 12.25 -18.78 8.70
N ASP A 350 13.35 -19.47 9.01
CA ASP A 350 14.02 -20.44 8.15
C ASP A 350 13.48 -21.87 8.30
N GLY A 351 12.53 -22.09 9.22
CA GLY A 351 11.98 -23.40 9.56
C GLY A 351 10.68 -23.79 8.83
N LEU A 352 10.17 -22.95 7.94
CA LEU A 352 8.92 -23.18 7.21
C LEU A 352 9.15 -23.18 5.71
N ASP A 353 8.60 -24.19 5.04
CA ASP A 353 8.56 -24.22 3.58
C ASP A 353 7.49 -23.26 3.03
N PRO A 354 7.61 -22.81 1.77
CA PRO A 354 6.68 -21.85 1.17
C PRO A 354 5.21 -22.27 1.18
N ARG A 355 4.91 -23.58 1.06
CA ARG A 355 3.54 -24.08 1.05
C ARG A 355 2.91 -23.98 2.43
N SER A 356 3.63 -24.39 3.47
CA SER A 356 3.16 -24.25 4.86
C SER A 356 2.91 -22.79 5.24
N LEU A 357 3.77 -21.87 4.79
CA LEU A 357 3.56 -20.44 5.00
C LEU A 357 2.31 -19.92 4.27
N PHE A 358 2.11 -20.34 3.01
CA PHE A 358 0.92 -19.99 2.25
C PHE A 358 -0.38 -20.51 2.88
N GLU A 359 -0.36 -21.74 3.39
CA GLU A 359 -1.52 -22.34 4.08
C GLU A 359 -1.91 -21.53 5.33
N GLU A 360 -0.93 -21.01 6.08
CA GLU A 360 -1.20 -20.16 7.24
C GLU A 360 -1.80 -18.80 6.82
N HIS A 361 -1.36 -18.21 5.71
CA HIS A 361 -2.01 -17.02 5.13
C HIS A 361 -3.45 -17.31 4.72
N ARG A 362 -3.69 -18.41 4.00
CA ARG A 362 -5.05 -18.83 3.64
C ARG A 362 -5.94 -19.02 4.86
N ARG A 363 -5.40 -19.60 5.94
CA ARG A 363 -6.13 -19.78 7.20
C ARG A 363 -6.55 -18.44 7.81
N TYR A 364 -5.69 -17.42 7.77
CA TYR A 364 -6.07 -16.05 8.14
C TYR A 364 -7.28 -15.60 7.33
N GLY A 365 -7.22 -15.72 6.00
CA GLY A 365 -8.32 -15.29 5.14
C GLY A 365 -9.62 -16.03 5.41
N GLU A 366 -9.57 -17.35 5.56
CA GLU A 366 -10.73 -18.20 5.86
C GLU A 366 -11.40 -17.85 7.20
N ILE A 367 -10.62 -17.53 8.23
CA ILE A 367 -11.15 -17.10 9.53
C ILE A 367 -11.79 -15.73 9.40
N GLN A 368 -11.08 -14.74 8.85
CA GLN A 368 -11.56 -13.36 8.83
C GLN A 368 -12.78 -13.18 7.90
N GLU A 369 -12.81 -13.86 6.76
CA GLU A 369 -13.95 -13.81 5.83
C GLU A 369 -15.19 -14.52 6.36
N ARG A 370 -15.04 -15.51 7.25
CA ARG A 370 -16.15 -16.14 7.97
C ARG A 370 -16.75 -15.20 9.02
N LEU A 371 -15.90 -14.41 9.69
CA LEU A 371 -16.31 -13.52 10.78
C LEU A 371 -16.95 -12.21 10.32
N ALA A 372 -16.61 -11.74 9.13
CA ALA A 372 -17.15 -10.49 8.58
C ALA A 372 -17.87 -10.74 7.25
N ALA A 373 -19.14 -10.35 7.18
CA ALA A 373 -19.89 -10.37 5.92
C ALA A 373 -19.36 -9.29 4.96
N PRO A 374 -19.30 -9.58 3.64
CA PRO A 374 -19.00 -8.54 2.67
C PRO A 374 -20.17 -7.55 2.56
N LEU A 375 -19.88 -6.30 2.26
CA LEU A 375 -20.88 -5.33 1.86
C LEU A 375 -21.53 -5.78 0.55
N PRO A 376 -22.82 -5.47 0.31
CA PRO A 376 -23.48 -5.77 -0.94
C PRO A 376 -22.69 -5.22 -2.14
N PRO A 377 -22.66 -5.91 -3.30
CA PRO A 377 -21.98 -5.41 -4.49
C PRO A 377 -22.41 -3.98 -4.85
N ALA A 378 -21.45 -3.14 -5.26
CA ALA A 378 -21.76 -1.80 -5.75
C ALA A 378 -22.47 -1.89 -7.12
N ALA A 379 -23.38 -0.97 -7.39
CA ALA A 379 -24.08 -0.92 -8.68
C ALA A 379 -23.13 -0.44 -9.78
N LEU A 380 -23.06 -1.20 -10.89
CA LEU A 380 -22.18 -0.94 -12.05
C LEU A 380 -22.65 0.21 -12.96
N ASP A 381 -23.83 0.75 -12.72
CA ASP A 381 -24.43 1.84 -13.51
C ASP A 381 -23.77 3.20 -13.26
N ARG A 382 -22.93 3.30 -12.22
CA ARG A 382 -22.21 4.52 -11.86
C ARG A 382 -20.97 4.68 -12.73
N ARG A 383 -21.04 5.58 -13.72
CA ARG A 383 -19.88 6.01 -14.49
C ARG A 383 -19.32 7.30 -13.88
N HIS A 384 -18.13 7.23 -13.32
CA HIS A 384 -17.35 8.40 -12.96
C HIS A 384 -16.57 8.91 -14.19
N ASP A 385 -16.40 10.22 -14.31
CA ASP A 385 -15.56 10.82 -15.37
C ASP A 385 -14.07 10.44 -15.21
N ARG A 386 -13.65 10.16 -13.96
CA ARG A 386 -12.31 9.72 -13.58
C ARG A 386 -12.40 8.50 -12.68
N LEU A 387 -11.43 7.59 -12.80
CA LEU A 387 -11.36 6.40 -11.96
C LEU A 387 -10.93 6.76 -10.54
N ARG A 388 -11.75 6.43 -9.53
CA ARG A 388 -11.46 6.71 -8.11
C ARG A 388 -10.58 5.62 -7.51
N ILE A 389 -9.36 5.97 -7.13
CA ILE A 389 -8.38 5.06 -6.53
C ILE A 389 -8.20 5.40 -5.06
N GLY A 390 -8.42 4.44 -4.17
CA GLY A 390 -8.20 4.59 -2.73
C GLY A 390 -6.96 3.83 -2.26
N TYR A 391 -5.96 4.52 -1.72
CA TYR A 391 -4.80 3.90 -1.09
C TYR A 391 -4.97 3.85 0.44
N VAL A 392 -4.77 2.67 1.05
CA VAL A 392 -4.92 2.46 2.49
C VAL A 392 -3.57 2.11 3.11
N SER A 393 -3.11 2.90 4.09
CA SER A 393 -1.81 2.64 4.72
C SER A 393 -1.68 3.24 6.13
N PRO A 394 -0.98 2.58 7.07
CA PRO A 394 -0.53 3.18 8.33
C PRO A 394 0.78 3.97 8.16
N ASP A 395 1.35 3.92 6.96
CA ASP A 395 2.70 4.36 6.67
C ASP A 395 2.76 5.65 5.86
N PHE A 396 1.66 6.41 5.78
CA PHE A 396 1.66 7.77 5.21
C PHE A 396 2.29 8.79 6.17
N ARG A 397 3.54 8.53 6.53
CA ARG A 397 4.37 9.23 7.51
C ARG A 397 5.85 9.02 7.14
N GLU A 398 6.78 9.43 7.99
CA GLU A 398 8.19 9.09 7.89
C GLU A 398 8.36 7.57 8.03
N HIS A 399 8.30 6.89 6.87
CA HIS A 399 8.35 5.45 6.75
C HIS A 399 8.89 5.05 5.37
N ALA A 400 9.38 3.82 5.27
CA ALA A 400 9.93 3.26 4.04
C ALA A 400 8.93 3.30 2.88
N VAL A 401 7.65 3.02 3.13
CA VAL A 401 6.59 3.04 2.10
C VAL A 401 6.46 4.41 1.45
N SER A 402 6.53 5.50 2.21
CA SER A 402 6.40 6.87 1.68
C SER A 402 7.49 7.23 0.66
N LEU A 403 8.69 6.65 0.79
CA LEU A 403 9.79 6.88 -0.18
C LEU A 403 9.46 6.36 -1.58
N PHE A 404 8.57 5.36 -1.65
CA PHE A 404 8.10 4.79 -2.92
C PHE A 404 6.74 5.34 -3.32
N PHE A 405 5.87 5.61 -2.36
CA PHE A 405 4.51 6.07 -2.58
C PHE A 405 4.41 7.55 -2.98
N GLU A 406 5.19 8.45 -2.36
CA GLU A 406 5.10 9.89 -2.65
C GLU A 406 5.33 10.20 -4.14
N PRO A 407 6.33 9.61 -4.84
CA PRO A 407 6.50 9.79 -6.28
C PRO A 407 5.35 9.33 -7.16
N ILE A 408 4.57 8.33 -6.70
CA ILE A 408 3.40 7.81 -7.41
C ILE A 408 2.25 8.81 -7.28
N LEU A 409 2.01 9.27 -6.05
CA LEU A 409 0.96 10.24 -5.76
C LEU A 409 1.14 11.55 -6.54
N GLU A 410 2.39 11.98 -6.76
CA GLU A 410 2.70 13.18 -7.55
C GLU A 410 2.47 13.04 -9.06
N ARG A 411 2.55 11.81 -9.60
CA ARG A 411 2.62 11.57 -11.04
C ARG A 411 1.37 10.96 -11.64
N HIS A 412 0.41 10.56 -10.82
CA HIS A 412 -0.90 10.11 -11.32
C HIS A 412 -1.50 11.17 -12.25
N ASP A 413 -2.00 10.74 -13.41
CA ASP A 413 -2.74 11.59 -14.32
C ASP A 413 -4.08 12.01 -13.69
N THR A 414 -4.12 13.23 -13.13
CA THR A 414 -5.30 13.78 -12.45
C THR A 414 -6.48 14.07 -13.38
N GLY A 415 -6.26 14.01 -14.70
CA GLY A 415 -7.30 14.04 -15.73
C GLY A 415 -8.02 12.70 -15.89
N ARG A 416 -7.39 11.59 -15.48
CA ARG A 416 -7.94 10.21 -15.59
C ARG A 416 -8.24 9.56 -14.25
N PHE A 417 -7.50 9.91 -13.21
CA PHE A 417 -7.59 9.29 -11.89
C PHE A 417 -7.88 10.33 -10.81
N GLU A 418 -8.71 9.95 -9.83
CA GLU A 418 -9.00 10.73 -8.63
C GLU A 418 -8.52 9.97 -7.40
N ILE A 419 -7.53 10.50 -6.70
CA ILE A 419 -6.78 9.75 -5.67
C ILE A 419 -7.23 10.08 -4.26
N TYR A 420 -7.63 9.04 -3.53
CA TYR A 420 -7.99 9.07 -2.11
C TYR A 420 -6.91 8.38 -1.28
N CYS A 421 -6.55 8.97 -0.15
CA CYS A 421 -5.64 8.37 0.83
C CYS A 421 -6.38 8.13 2.16
N TYR A 422 -6.41 6.87 2.60
CA TYR A 422 -6.97 6.41 3.87
C TYR A 422 -5.84 6.07 4.85
N HIS A 423 -5.56 6.97 5.78
CA HIS A 423 -4.52 6.81 6.78
C HIS A 423 -5.04 6.02 7.99
N THR A 424 -4.35 4.96 8.38
CA THR A 424 -4.75 4.07 9.50
C THR A 424 -3.93 4.30 10.78
N ASP A 425 -3.06 5.31 10.81
CA ASP A 425 -2.31 5.76 11.99
C ASP A 425 -2.66 7.23 12.32
N ASN A 426 -2.38 7.66 13.55
CA ASN A 426 -2.60 9.03 14.00
C ASN A 426 -1.31 9.87 14.00
N VAL A 427 -0.19 9.30 13.53
CA VAL A 427 1.05 10.06 13.35
C VAL A 427 0.86 11.11 12.26
N VAL A 428 1.16 12.36 12.61
CA VAL A 428 1.25 13.46 11.65
C VAL A 428 2.65 14.04 11.76
N ASP A 429 3.42 13.90 10.68
CA ASP A 429 4.75 14.47 10.51
C ASP A 429 4.84 15.22 9.18
N GLU A 430 6.03 15.75 8.87
CA GLU A 430 6.25 16.52 7.63
C GLU A 430 5.94 15.69 6.37
N VAL A 431 6.16 14.38 6.40
CA VAL A 431 5.85 13.50 5.26
C VAL A 431 4.34 13.35 5.10
N THR A 432 3.64 13.19 6.22
CA THR A 432 2.18 13.09 6.27
C THR A 432 1.53 14.33 5.63
N GLU A 433 1.95 15.53 6.06
CA GLU A 433 1.42 16.79 5.51
C GLU A 433 1.76 16.95 4.03
N ARG A 434 2.96 16.56 3.60
CA ARG A 434 3.34 16.57 2.18
C ARG A 434 2.51 15.62 1.32
N LEU A 435 2.16 14.43 1.83
CA LEU A 435 1.30 13.47 1.13
C LEU A 435 -0.13 13.98 1.07
N LYS A 436 -0.64 14.48 2.20
CA LYS A 436 -1.99 15.06 2.31
C LYS A 436 -2.19 16.23 1.35
N ALA A 437 -1.20 17.09 1.17
CA ALA A 437 -1.24 18.21 0.23
C ALA A 437 -1.31 17.78 -1.26
N LYS A 438 -0.97 16.53 -1.58
CA LYS A 438 -0.96 15.99 -2.95
C LYS A 438 -2.16 15.11 -3.27
N ALA A 439 -2.79 14.51 -2.25
CA ALA A 439 -3.98 13.69 -2.43
C ALA A 439 -5.18 14.56 -2.79
N ALA A 440 -6.06 14.09 -3.69
CA ALA A 440 -7.31 14.77 -3.94
C ALA A 440 -8.21 14.73 -2.70
N HIS A 441 -8.17 13.61 -1.96
CA HIS A 441 -8.89 13.40 -0.73
C HIS A 441 -8.04 12.71 0.33
N TRP A 442 -8.12 13.18 1.56
CA TRP A 442 -7.49 12.55 2.71
C TRP A 442 -8.56 12.13 3.73
N ARG A 443 -8.48 10.89 4.21
CA ARG A 443 -9.34 10.33 5.25
C ARG A 443 -8.45 9.73 6.33
N ASN A 444 -8.63 10.15 7.58
CA ASN A 444 -8.02 9.46 8.71
C ASN A 444 -9.04 8.45 9.26
N ILE A 445 -8.69 7.17 9.23
CA ILE A 445 -9.49 6.05 9.73
C ILE A 445 -8.79 5.33 10.88
N ALA A 446 -7.76 5.92 11.47
CA ALA A 446 -7.07 5.37 12.62
C ALA A 446 -7.98 5.31 13.85
N GLY A 447 -8.01 4.15 14.52
CA GLY A 447 -8.89 3.92 15.68
C GLY A 447 -10.37 3.74 15.33
N VAL A 448 -10.76 3.97 14.06
CA VAL A 448 -12.11 3.76 13.58
C VAL A 448 -12.36 2.26 13.38
N SER A 449 -13.56 1.78 13.73
CA SER A 449 -13.92 0.38 13.47
C SER A 449 -13.88 0.05 11.97
N ALA A 450 -13.54 -1.19 11.62
CA ALA A 450 -13.44 -1.62 10.23
C ALA A 450 -14.77 -1.49 9.46
N ASP A 451 -15.92 -1.63 10.13
CA ASP A 451 -17.25 -1.43 9.53
C ASP A 451 -17.49 0.03 9.14
N VAL A 452 -17.15 0.97 10.03
CA VAL A 452 -17.28 2.41 9.75
C VAL A 452 -16.29 2.84 8.67
N ALA A 453 -15.05 2.35 8.71
CA ALA A 453 -14.06 2.63 7.67
C ALA A 453 -14.50 2.06 6.30
N ALA A 454 -15.06 0.84 6.25
CA ALA A 454 -15.59 0.25 5.03
C ALA A 454 -16.81 1.04 4.49
N ALA A 455 -17.70 1.49 5.38
CA ALA A 455 -18.82 2.35 4.99
C ALA A 455 -18.36 3.70 4.42
N GLN A 456 -17.30 4.29 5.00
CA GLN A 456 -16.68 5.51 4.47
C GLN A 456 -16.10 5.29 3.06
N VAL A 457 -15.33 4.21 2.85
CA VAL A 457 -14.81 3.85 1.52
C VAL A 457 -15.94 3.66 0.51
N ARG A 458 -17.04 3.01 0.92
CA ARG A 458 -18.23 2.84 0.07
C ARG A 458 -18.92 4.16 -0.24
N ALA A 459 -18.99 5.08 0.72
CA ALA A 459 -19.59 6.40 0.55
C ALA A 459 -18.76 7.33 -0.36
N ASP A 460 -17.43 7.16 -0.36
CA ASP A 460 -16.52 7.82 -1.30
C ASP A 460 -16.61 7.22 -2.73
N GLU A 461 -17.33 6.09 -2.89
CA GLU A 461 -17.52 5.34 -4.15
C GLU A 461 -16.19 4.98 -4.83
N ILE A 462 -15.25 4.45 -4.06
CA ILE A 462 -13.95 4.00 -4.58
C ILE A 462 -14.14 2.84 -5.56
N ASP A 463 -13.55 2.99 -6.76
CA ASP A 463 -13.58 1.98 -7.82
C ASP A 463 -12.52 0.90 -7.58
N ILE A 464 -11.28 1.32 -7.24
CA ILE A 464 -10.17 0.41 -6.91
C ILE A 464 -9.59 0.80 -5.56
N LEU A 465 -9.66 -0.10 -4.58
CA LEU A 465 -9.03 0.07 -3.27
C LEU A 465 -7.72 -0.71 -3.20
N ILE A 466 -6.64 -0.06 -2.77
CA ILE A 466 -5.28 -0.59 -2.78
C ILE A 466 -4.72 -0.59 -1.35
N ASP A 467 -4.50 -1.77 -0.79
CA ASP A 467 -3.79 -1.98 0.46
C ASP A 467 -2.29 -1.77 0.25
N LEU A 468 -1.67 -0.96 1.09
CA LEU A 468 -0.23 -0.72 1.08
C LEU A 468 0.52 -1.35 2.25
N ALA A 469 -0.16 -2.13 3.11
CA ALA A 469 0.38 -2.58 4.39
C ALA A 469 0.48 -4.11 4.52
N GLY A 470 -0.43 -4.88 3.90
CA GLY A 470 -0.56 -6.32 4.10
C GLY A 470 -0.58 -6.72 5.58
N HIS A 471 0.19 -7.72 6.00
CA HIS A 471 0.24 -8.15 7.41
C HIS A 471 1.15 -7.30 8.32
N SER A 472 1.61 -6.13 7.87
CA SER A 472 2.34 -5.21 8.75
C SER A 472 1.44 -4.58 9.82
N ALA A 473 2.05 -4.00 10.86
CA ALA A 473 1.32 -3.46 12.01
C ALA A 473 0.33 -2.36 11.60
N ARG A 474 -0.86 -2.33 12.22
CA ARG A 474 -1.94 -1.35 11.95
C ARG A 474 -2.44 -1.36 10.50
N ASN A 475 -2.37 -2.51 9.82
CA ASN A 475 -2.86 -2.65 8.45
C ASN A 475 -4.37 -2.45 8.30
N GLY A 476 -4.78 -2.21 7.06
CA GLY A 476 -6.19 -2.02 6.69
C GLY A 476 -6.95 -3.31 6.35
N LEU A 477 -6.34 -4.50 6.41
CA LEU A 477 -6.96 -5.75 5.93
C LEU A 477 -8.37 -6.02 6.49
N PRO A 478 -8.70 -5.71 7.76
CA PRO A 478 -10.08 -5.83 8.25
C PRO A 478 -11.11 -5.02 7.44
N VAL A 479 -10.71 -3.89 6.85
CA VAL A 479 -11.56 -3.09 5.94
C VAL A 479 -11.76 -3.83 4.61
N PHE A 480 -10.69 -4.40 4.04
CA PHE A 480 -10.72 -5.14 2.78
C PHE A 480 -11.55 -6.42 2.85
N VAL A 481 -11.58 -7.09 4.00
CA VAL A 481 -12.46 -8.24 4.24
C VAL A 481 -13.92 -7.87 3.96
N ARG A 482 -14.36 -6.64 4.23
CA ARG A 482 -15.75 -6.21 3.99
C ARG A 482 -16.06 -5.89 2.52
N LYS A 483 -15.09 -5.99 1.62
CA LYS A 483 -15.23 -5.70 0.18
C LYS A 483 -15.94 -4.35 -0.11
N PRO A 484 -15.50 -3.22 0.48
CA PRO A 484 -16.15 -1.93 0.26
C PRO A 484 -15.99 -1.39 -1.17
N ALA A 485 -14.91 -1.75 -1.87
CA ALA A 485 -14.71 -1.43 -3.28
C ALA A 485 -14.91 -2.67 -4.18
N PRO A 486 -15.39 -2.50 -5.42
CA PRO A 486 -15.60 -3.61 -6.35
C PRO A 486 -14.29 -4.33 -6.70
N VAL A 487 -13.23 -3.58 -6.97
CA VAL A 487 -11.88 -4.12 -7.22
C VAL A 487 -10.98 -3.77 -6.04
N GLN A 488 -10.28 -4.78 -5.52
CA GLN A 488 -9.35 -4.65 -4.40
C GLN A 488 -7.99 -5.21 -4.76
N VAL A 489 -6.95 -4.48 -4.38
CA VAL A 489 -5.56 -4.77 -4.72
C VAL A 489 -4.70 -4.66 -3.47
N THR A 490 -3.63 -5.46 -3.36
CA THR A 490 -2.56 -5.25 -2.37
C THR A 490 -1.23 -4.95 -3.06
N TRP A 491 -0.42 -4.08 -2.48
CA TRP A 491 0.87 -3.69 -3.03
C TRP A 491 1.85 -3.16 -1.97
N LEU A 492 3.14 -3.26 -2.28
CA LEU A 492 4.26 -2.53 -1.69
C LEU A 492 4.69 -2.93 -0.27
N GLY A 493 3.89 -2.70 0.77
CA GLY A 493 4.37 -2.78 2.17
C GLY A 493 4.60 -4.20 2.70
N TYR A 494 3.93 -5.20 2.11
CA TYR A 494 4.08 -6.60 2.47
C TYR A 494 4.33 -7.45 1.22
N PRO A 495 5.56 -7.99 1.04
CA PRO A 495 5.97 -8.68 -0.18
C PRO A 495 5.56 -10.16 -0.19
N ASP A 496 4.29 -10.44 0.08
CA ASP A 496 3.69 -11.79 0.09
C ASP A 496 2.15 -11.70 -0.08
N THR A 497 1.46 -12.83 -0.12
CA THR A 497 -0.02 -12.88 -0.14
C THR A 497 -0.64 -12.35 1.15
N THR A 498 -1.84 -11.79 1.05
CA THR A 498 -2.68 -11.47 2.23
C THR A 498 -3.50 -12.66 2.71
N GLY A 499 -3.57 -13.73 1.91
CA GLY A 499 -4.40 -14.89 2.18
C GLY A 499 -5.90 -14.67 2.02
N LEU A 500 -6.34 -13.43 1.73
CA LEU A 500 -7.74 -13.09 1.50
C LEU A 500 -8.15 -13.43 0.08
N THR A 501 -9.34 -14.02 -0.08
CA THR A 501 -9.96 -14.24 -1.40
C THR A 501 -10.69 -13.00 -1.91
N ARG A 502 -11.02 -12.07 -0.99
CA ARG A 502 -11.67 -10.79 -1.30
C ARG A 502 -10.72 -9.71 -1.81
N ILE A 503 -9.41 -9.91 -1.77
CA ILE A 503 -8.42 -9.08 -2.48
C ILE A 503 -8.14 -9.76 -3.82
N ASP A 504 -8.46 -9.07 -4.92
CA ASP A 504 -8.51 -9.69 -6.24
C ASP A 504 -7.11 -9.79 -6.87
N TYR A 505 -6.29 -8.76 -6.64
CA TYR A 505 -5.00 -8.61 -7.29
C TYR A 505 -3.87 -8.25 -6.33
N ARG A 506 -2.66 -8.67 -6.67
CA ARG A 506 -1.44 -8.21 -6.03
C ARG A 506 -0.52 -7.59 -7.07
N ILE A 507 -0.11 -6.34 -6.86
CA ILE A 507 0.90 -5.70 -7.72
C ILE A 507 2.30 -6.17 -7.28
N THR A 508 3.08 -6.63 -8.25
CA THR A 508 4.47 -7.08 -8.11
C THR A 508 5.24 -6.77 -9.40
N ASP A 509 6.42 -7.35 -9.60
CA ASP A 509 7.24 -7.17 -10.79
C ASP A 509 7.90 -8.49 -11.25
N LEU A 510 8.47 -8.47 -12.45
CA LEU A 510 9.07 -9.65 -13.08
C LEU A 510 10.32 -10.19 -12.36
N GLY A 511 11.05 -9.33 -11.64
CA GLY A 511 12.24 -9.72 -10.88
C GLY A 511 11.87 -10.34 -9.53
N SER A 512 10.91 -9.73 -8.83
CA SER A 512 10.46 -10.17 -7.51
C SER A 512 9.64 -11.46 -7.58
N ASP A 513 8.65 -11.53 -8.48
CA ASP A 513 7.80 -12.71 -8.70
C ASP A 513 7.78 -13.09 -10.18
N PRO A 514 8.78 -13.83 -10.68
CA PRO A 514 8.76 -14.32 -12.07
C PRO A 514 7.50 -15.17 -12.35
N PRO A 515 6.93 -15.08 -13.56
CA PRO A 515 5.82 -15.94 -13.98
C PRO A 515 6.14 -17.43 -13.85
N GLY A 516 5.17 -18.22 -13.38
CA GLY A 516 5.25 -19.70 -13.31
C GLY A 516 6.03 -20.26 -12.12
N ARG A 517 6.63 -19.41 -11.28
CA ARG A 517 7.50 -19.86 -10.17
C ARG A 517 6.75 -19.99 -8.86
N ASN A 518 5.96 -18.98 -8.48
CA ASN A 518 5.27 -18.91 -7.19
C ASN A 518 3.79 -18.56 -7.30
N ASP A 519 3.22 -18.51 -8.49
CA ASP A 519 1.83 -18.12 -8.72
C ASP A 519 0.82 -18.95 -7.91
N GLU A 520 1.16 -20.20 -7.55
CA GLU A 520 0.30 -21.04 -6.71
C GLU A 520 0.24 -20.62 -5.23
N PHE A 521 1.19 -19.81 -4.76
CA PHE A 521 1.31 -19.37 -3.37
C PHE A 521 0.70 -17.98 -3.11
N TYR A 522 -0.22 -17.55 -3.98
CA TYR A 522 -0.97 -16.31 -3.83
C TYR A 522 -2.46 -16.58 -3.94
N THR A 523 -3.26 -16.01 -3.03
CA THR A 523 -4.72 -15.99 -3.20
C THR A 523 -5.13 -14.96 -4.24
N GLU A 524 -4.35 -13.89 -4.38
CA GLU A 524 -4.54 -12.83 -5.35
C GLU A 524 -3.99 -13.19 -6.74
N THR A 525 -4.55 -12.59 -7.79
CA THR A 525 -3.94 -12.64 -9.13
C THR A 525 -2.76 -11.66 -9.21
N LEU A 526 -1.58 -12.15 -9.58
CA LEU A 526 -0.37 -11.32 -9.69
C LEU A 526 -0.40 -10.40 -10.93
N LEU A 527 -0.29 -9.08 -10.69
CA LEU A 527 -0.11 -8.04 -11.70
C LEU A 527 1.36 -7.62 -11.71
N ARG A 528 2.10 -8.00 -12.76
CA ARG A 528 3.54 -7.80 -12.86
C ARG A 528 3.88 -6.54 -13.64
N LEU A 529 4.40 -5.53 -12.96
CA LEU A 529 4.92 -4.31 -13.56
C LEU A 529 6.34 -4.54 -14.14
N PRO A 530 6.78 -3.71 -15.12
CA PRO A 530 8.13 -3.79 -15.68
C PRO A 530 9.26 -3.51 -14.68
N ALA A 531 8.96 -2.79 -13.59
CA ALA A 531 9.93 -2.44 -12.55
C ALA A 531 9.25 -2.49 -11.18
N GLN A 532 10.03 -2.85 -10.15
CA GLN A 532 9.57 -3.09 -8.79
C GLN A 532 8.99 -1.84 -8.10
N SER A 533 9.67 -0.69 -8.21
CA SER A 533 9.23 0.50 -7.48
C SER A 533 9.84 1.82 -7.99
N SER A 534 9.16 2.90 -7.59
CA SER A 534 9.49 4.30 -7.76
C SER A 534 10.34 4.80 -6.60
N PHE A 535 11.67 4.67 -6.63
CA PHE A 535 12.50 5.15 -5.51
C PHE A 535 12.69 6.68 -5.56
N ARG A 536 12.35 7.40 -4.49
CA ARG A 536 12.80 8.78 -4.28
C ARG A 536 14.09 8.81 -3.45
N PRO A 537 15.19 9.34 -3.99
CA PRO A 537 16.37 9.57 -3.19
C PRO A 537 16.15 10.72 -2.19
N PRO A 538 16.80 10.68 -1.01
CA PRO A 538 16.69 11.77 -0.04
C PRO A 538 17.32 13.06 -0.59
N VAL A 539 16.67 14.19 -0.35
CA VAL A 539 17.11 15.52 -0.83
C VAL A 539 18.51 15.87 -0.30
N ASP A 540 18.78 15.55 0.96
CA ASP A 540 20.09 15.76 1.60
C ASP A 540 20.88 14.44 1.67
N CYS A 541 21.15 13.81 0.53
CA CYS A 541 21.97 12.62 0.47
C CYS A 541 23.47 12.96 0.67
N PRO A 542 24.21 12.29 1.57
CA PRO A 542 25.64 12.52 1.70
C PRO A 542 26.39 12.14 0.42
N GLY A 543 27.51 12.83 0.19
CA GLY A 543 28.44 12.49 -0.87
C GLY A 543 29.05 11.09 -0.67
N LEU A 544 29.52 10.49 -1.76
CA LEU A 544 30.21 9.20 -1.69
C LEU A 544 31.52 9.32 -0.92
N ARG A 545 31.84 8.30 -0.13
CA ARG A 545 33.12 8.14 0.56
C ARG A 545 33.90 7.00 -0.07
N SER A 546 35.23 7.08 -0.01
CA SER A 546 36.10 5.96 -0.37
C SER A 546 35.84 4.75 0.52
N PRO A 547 35.97 3.51 0.02
CA PRO A 547 35.85 2.32 0.84
C PRO A 547 36.84 2.35 2.03
N PRO A 548 36.41 2.03 3.26
CA PRO A 548 37.29 1.95 4.43
C PRO A 548 38.53 1.06 4.23
N SER A 549 38.39 0.00 3.43
CA SER A 549 39.45 -0.95 3.12
C SER A 549 40.63 -0.37 2.34
N LEU A 550 40.46 0.72 1.58
CA LEU A 550 41.57 1.36 0.85
C LEU A 550 42.65 1.94 1.79
N GLY A 551 42.25 2.48 2.94
CA GLY A 551 43.17 3.12 3.89
C GLY A 551 43.60 2.21 5.04
N SER A 552 42.74 1.26 5.44
CA SER A 552 42.98 0.39 6.60
C SER A 552 43.43 -1.02 6.25
N HIS A 553 43.28 -1.44 4.97
CA HIS A 553 43.40 -2.82 4.50
C HIS A 553 42.49 -3.83 5.22
N ARG A 554 41.50 -3.36 6.00
CA ARG A 554 40.53 -4.21 6.70
C ARG A 554 39.15 -4.03 6.10
N ILE A 555 38.49 -5.15 5.81
CA ILE A 555 37.13 -5.15 5.28
C ILE A 555 36.14 -4.93 6.42
N ARG A 556 35.24 -3.98 6.24
CA ARG A 556 34.10 -3.76 7.13
C ARG A 556 32.82 -4.14 6.40
N PHE A 557 32.23 -5.26 6.76
CA PHE A 557 30.90 -5.65 6.28
C PHE A 557 29.81 -4.83 6.96
N GLY A 558 28.66 -4.68 6.31
CA GLY A 558 27.48 -4.05 6.90
C GLY A 558 26.20 -4.86 6.68
N SER A 559 25.29 -4.84 7.64
CA SER A 559 23.90 -5.21 7.40
C SER A 559 22.97 -4.21 8.09
N PHE A 560 22.01 -3.71 7.31
CA PHE A 560 21.10 -2.64 7.73
C PHE A 560 19.66 -3.13 7.85
N ASN A 561 19.47 -4.45 7.84
CA ASN A 561 18.17 -5.10 7.95
C ASN A 561 17.63 -5.07 9.39
N LYS A 562 16.31 -5.20 9.53
CA LYS A 562 15.66 -5.29 10.84
C LYS A 562 16.10 -6.57 11.58
N PRO A 563 16.20 -6.54 12.92
CA PRO A 563 16.40 -7.71 13.79
C PRO A 563 15.59 -8.97 13.44
N ALA A 564 14.31 -8.80 13.12
CA ALA A 564 13.42 -9.90 12.78
C ALA A 564 13.94 -10.75 11.60
N LYS A 565 14.78 -10.20 10.71
CA LYS A 565 15.36 -10.92 9.56
C LYS A 565 16.59 -11.77 9.92
N LEU A 566 17.02 -11.77 11.17
CA LEU A 566 18.14 -12.59 11.64
C LEU A 566 17.59 -13.96 12.09
N ASN A 567 18.05 -15.01 11.43
CA ASN A 567 17.76 -16.40 11.78
C ASN A 567 19.08 -17.21 11.81
N ASP A 568 18.99 -18.47 12.22
CA ASP A 568 20.17 -19.31 12.41
C ASP A 568 20.94 -19.50 11.09
N GLN A 569 20.24 -19.62 9.96
CA GLN A 569 20.88 -19.74 8.64
C GLN A 569 21.68 -18.48 8.26
N VAL A 570 21.13 -17.30 8.52
CA VAL A 570 21.80 -16.01 8.27
C VAL A 570 23.03 -15.87 9.16
N ILE A 571 22.89 -16.08 10.47
CA ILE A 571 24.01 -15.96 11.43
C ILE A 571 25.12 -16.96 11.09
N THR A 572 24.76 -18.20 10.77
CA THR A 572 25.72 -19.24 10.38
C THR A 572 26.48 -18.86 9.11
N THR A 573 25.78 -18.37 8.08
CA THR A 573 26.38 -17.99 6.80
C THR A 573 27.27 -16.76 6.94
N TRP A 574 26.82 -15.73 7.64
CA TRP A 574 27.64 -14.54 7.90
C TRP A 574 28.84 -14.86 8.80
N GLY A 575 28.70 -15.79 9.76
CA GLY A 575 29.84 -16.32 10.51
C GLY A 575 30.86 -17.01 9.59
N ALA A 576 30.42 -17.77 8.59
CA ALA A 576 31.30 -18.36 7.59
C ALA A 576 32.00 -17.29 6.72
N VAL A 577 31.31 -16.20 6.36
CA VAL A 577 31.92 -15.03 5.68
C VAL A 577 33.03 -14.42 6.53
N LEU A 578 32.75 -14.15 7.82
CA LEU A 578 33.73 -13.56 8.73
C LEU A 578 34.94 -14.48 8.99
N ARG A 579 34.76 -15.80 8.98
CA ARG A 579 35.88 -16.75 9.02
C ARG A 579 36.71 -16.74 7.74
N ALA A 580 36.05 -16.62 6.59
CA ALA A 580 36.69 -16.65 5.29
C ALA A 580 37.45 -15.36 4.92
N VAL A 581 37.12 -14.24 5.57
CA VAL A 581 37.81 -12.95 5.46
C VAL A 581 38.33 -12.57 6.87
N PRO A 582 39.55 -13.00 7.24
CA PRO A 582 40.15 -12.68 8.54
C PRO A 582 40.19 -11.17 8.81
N ASP A 583 40.20 -10.79 10.09
CA ASP A 583 40.26 -9.40 10.57
C ASP A 583 39.12 -8.46 10.14
N SER A 584 38.14 -8.94 9.37
CA SER A 584 36.96 -8.15 9.00
C SER A 584 36.01 -7.93 10.18
N THR A 585 35.26 -6.83 10.16
CA THR A 585 34.18 -6.57 11.14
C THR A 585 32.81 -6.53 10.44
N LEU A 586 31.73 -6.66 11.21
CA LEU A 586 30.36 -6.54 10.74
C LEU A 586 29.66 -5.43 11.53
N LEU A 587 29.22 -4.37 10.83
CA LEU A 587 28.37 -3.32 11.36
C LEU A 587 26.90 -3.65 11.18
N MET A 588 26.14 -3.59 12.28
CA MET A 588 24.69 -3.77 12.29
C MET A 588 24.01 -2.55 12.89
N VAL A 589 22.97 -2.05 12.21
CA VAL A 589 22.12 -0.96 12.69
C VAL A 589 20.77 -1.53 13.09
N VAL A 590 20.47 -1.51 14.38
CA VAL A 590 19.27 -2.14 14.95
C VAL A 590 18.53 -1.18 15.89
N PRO A 591 17.19 -1.24 15.97
CA PRO A 591 16.43 -0.52 16.99
C PRO A 591 16.99 -0.79 18.40
N GLY A 592 17.24 0.26 19.17
CA GLY A 592 17.78 0.14 20.53
C GLY A 592 19.23 -0.38 20.64
N GLY A 593 19.96 -0.56 19.54
CA GLY A 593 21.33 -1.11 19.53
C GLY A 593 22.39 -0.31 20.32
N ASP A 594 22.06 0.91 20.77
CA ASP A 594 22.90 1.68 21.70
C ASP A 594 22.82 1.16 23.14
N ARG A 595 21.82 0.33 23.46
CA ARG A 595 21.69 -0.28 24.77
C ARG A 595 22.60 -1.49 24.91
N PRO A 596 23.30 -1.64 26.05
CA PRO A 596 24.15 -2.80 26.32
C PRO A 596 23.42 -4.14 26.12
N ALA A 597 22.22 -4.30 26.69
CA ALA A 597 21.46 -5.56 26.62
C ALA A 597 21.20 -6.03 25.17
N ILE A 598 20.69 -5.16 24.29
CA ILE A 598 20.40 -5.52 22.89
C ILE A 598 21.69 -5.84 22.11
N ARG A 599 22.74 -5.05 22.36
CA ARG A 599 24.06 -5.28 21.75
C ARG A 599 24.67 -6.60 22.20
N ASP A 600 24.52 -6.96 23.46
CA ASP A 600 25.05 -8.20 24.04
C ASP A 600 24.26 -9.41 23.56
N ASP A 601 22.93 -9.31 23.40
CA ASP A 601 22.08 -10.34 22.81
C ASP A 601 22.54 -10.67 21.37
N ILE A 602 22.70 -9.65 20.52
CA ILE A 602 23.18 -9.85 19.13
C ILE A 602 24.59 -10.44 19.10
N ARG A 603 25.49 -9.93 19.95
CA ARG A 603 26.85 -10.47 20.07
C ARG A 603 26.87 -11.92 20.54
N SER A 604 25.91 -12.33 21.37
CA SER A 604 25.76 -13.73 21.76
C SER A 604 25.50 -14.63 20.57
N LEU A 605 24.59 -14.24 19.67
CA LEU A 605 24.26 -15.04 18.48
C LEU A 605 25.51 -15.38 17.66
N PHE A 606 26.40 -14.41 17.46
CA PHE A 606 27.66 -14.63 16.72
C PHE A 606 28.71 -15.38 17.55
N ARG A 607 28.77 -15.16 18.87
CA ARG A 607 29.64 -15.94 19.76
C ARG A 607 29.30 -17.41 19.72
N ASP A 608 28.00 -17.73 19.75
CA ASP A 608 27.48 -19.09 19.74
C ASP A 608 27.76 -19.76 18.37
N ALA A 609 27.84 -18.96 17.30
CA ALA A 609 28.34 -19.36 15.98
C ALA A 609 29.88 -19.40 15.85
N GLY A 610 30.63 -19.19 16.94
CA GLY A 610 32.09 -19.27 16.99
C GLY A 610 32.82 -18.05 16.44
N ILE A 611 32.20 -16.87 16.46
CA ILE A 611 32.79 -15.61 16.03
C ILE A 611 33.12 -14.73 17.24
N ASP A 612 34.29 -14.11 17.24
CA ASP A 612 34.68 -13.15 18.28
C ASP A 612 33.66 -11.98 18.34
N PRO A 613 32.98 -11.76 19.50
CA PRO A 613 32.07 -10.63 19.70
C PRO A 613 32.68 -9.25 19.40
N GLY A 614 34.01 -9.11 19.54
CA GLY A 614 34.74 -7.89 19.20
C GLY A 614 34.66 -7.52 17.71
N ARG A 615 34.33 -8.47 16.83
CA ARG A 615 34.14 -8.25 15.39
C ARG A 615 32.73 -7.78 15.03
N ILE A 616 31.79 -7.79 15.98
CA ILE A 616 30.40 -7.41 15.77
C ILE A 616 30.15 -6.03 16.38
N GLU A 617 29.95 -5.07 15.50
CA GLU A 617 29.65 -3.68 15.82
C GLU A 617 28.14 -3.47 15.75
N VAL A 618 27.53 -3.04 16.85
CA VAL A 618 26.08 -2.80 16.92
C VAL A 618 25.84 -1.36 17.33
N THR A 619 24.99 -0.67 16.57
CA THR A 619 24.55 0.70 16.84
C THR A 619 23.03 0.83 16.75
N GLY A 620 22.47 1.80 17.46
CA GLY A 620 21.06 2.17 17.36
C GLY A 620 20.69 2.78 16.00
N GLN A 621 19.39 2.82 15.70
CA GLN A 621 18.83 3.58 14.58
C GLN A 621 19.24 5.06 14.64
N ARG A 622 19.31 5.69 13.47
CA ARG A 622 19.71 7.08 13.30
C ARG A 622 18.73 7.79 12.35
N PRO A 623 18.61 9.13 12.44
CA PRO A 623 18.00 9.92 11.38
C PRO A 623 18.62 9.59 10.03
N LEU A 624 17.84 9.71 8.95
CA LEU A 624 18.19 9.20 7.63
C LEU A 624 19.60 9.61 7.16
N ARG A 625 19.98 10.88 7.32
CA ARG A 625 21.32 11.36 6.94
C ARG A 625 22.45 10.60 7.66
N ALA A 626 22.37 10.51 8.98
CA ALA A 626 23.37 9.80 9.78
C ALA A 626 23.33 8.28 9.55
N PHE A 627 22.17 7.73 9.20
CA PHE A 627 22.07 6.34 8.73
C PHE A 627 22.84 6.13 7.42
N LEU A 628 22.69 7.02 6.43
CA LEU A 628 23.43 6.94 5.16
C LEU A 628 24.94 7.12 5.33
N ASP A 629 25.38 7.89 6.33
CA ASP A 629 26.79 7.95 6.72
C ASP A 629 27.30 6.62 7.28
N LEU A 630 26.50 5.91 8.08
CA LEU A 630 26.82 4.55 8.54
C LEU A 630 26.89 3.58 7.36
N VAL A 631 25.94 3.65 6.43
CA VAL A 631 25.96 2.84 5.19
C VAL A 631 27.23 3.12 4.39
N SER A 632 27.65 4.38 4.27
CA SER A 632 28.89 4.72 3.53
C SER A 632 30.16 4.21 4.21
N SER A 633 30.09 3.88 5.50
CA SER A 633 31.22 3.47 6.33
C SER A 633 31.54 1.97 6.29
N VAL A 634 30.87 1.20 5.43
CA VAL A 634 31.13 -0.23 5.20
C VAL A 634 31.58 -0.47 3.77
N ASP A 635 32.37 -1.51 3.52
CA ASP A 635 32.90 -1.88 2.21
C ASP A 635 31.91 -2.70 1.37
N ILE A 636 31.27 -3.69 1.99
CA ILE A 636 30.38 -4.67 1.36
C ILE A 636 29.19 -4.88 2.28
N ALA A 637 27.98 -4.89 1.74
CA ALA A 637 26.79 -5.19 2.51
C ALA A 637 26.35 -6.65 2.35
N LEU A 638 25.92 -7.24 3.47
CA LEU A 638 25.38 -8.59 3.55
C LEU A 638 23.87 -8.50 3.75
N ASP A 639 23.13 -9.03 2.79
CA ASP A 639 21.67 -9.11 2.86
C ASP A 639 21.21 -10.36 3.63
N SER A 640 20.02 -10.26 4.23
CA SER A 640 19.38 -11.37 4.95
C SER A 640 18.59 -12.27 4.01
N PHE A 641 18.25 -13.48 4.47
CA PHE A 641 17.42 -14.45 3.74
C PHE A 641 16.71 -15.40 4.71
N PRO A 642 15.56 -16.00 4.36
CA PRO A 642 14.86 -15.92 3.06
C PRO A 642 14.19 -14.56 2.79
N TYR A 643 14.10 -13.70 3.79
CA TYR A 643 13.61 -12.33 3.62
C TYR A 643 14.76 -11.37 3.30
N SER A 644 14.82 -10.91 2.05
CA SER A 644 15.83 -9.96 1.56
C SER A 644 15.57 -8.53 2.02
N GLY A 645 16.55 -7.66 1.88
CA GLY A 645 16.36 -6.22 1.95
C GLY A 645 15.41 -5.74 0.84
N GLY A 646 14.92 -4.52 1.02
CA GLY A 646 14.19 -3.79 -0.01
C GLY A 646 14.71 -2.36 0.00
N THR A 647 14.09 -1.50 0.80
CA THR A 647 14.51 -0.11 1.02
C THR A 647 15.96 0.01 1.50
N THR A 648 16.39 -0.89 2.40
CA THR A 648 17.76 -0.93 2.92
C THR A 648 18.77 -1.22 1.81
N THR A 649 18.48 -2.18 0.94
CA THR A 649 19.27 -2.50 -0.26
C THR A 649 19.30 -1.31 -1.21
N THR A 650 18.16 -0.65 -1.44
CA THR A 650 18.07 0.55 -2.28
C THR A 650 18.99 1.65 -1.77
N PHE A 651 18.96 1.98 -0.47
CA PHE A 651 19.88 2.94 0.12
C PHE A 651 21.34 2.51 0.04
N THR A 652 21.61 1.22 0.21
CA THR A 652 22.97 0.69 0.20
C THR A 652 23.62 0.81 -1.18
N LEU A 653 22.89 0.41 -2.23
CA LEU A 653 23.30 0.58 -3.62
C LEU A 653 23.37 2.06 -4.01
N TRP A 654 22.43 2.88 -3.52
CA TRP A 654 22.47 4.34 -3.67
C TRP A 654 23.80 4.88 -3.15
N MET A 655 24.23 4.51 -1.93
CA MET A 655 25.54 4.90 -1.36
C MET A 655 26.76 4.22 -2.00
N GLY A 656 26.57 3.50 -3.12
CA GLY A 656 27.63 2.86 -3.89
C GLY A 656 28.20 1.60 -3.24
N VAL A 657 27.56 1.05 -2.21
CA VAL A 657 28.05 -0.14 -1.52
C VAL A 657 27.46 -1.38 -2.21
N PRO A 658 28.29 -2.33 -2.70
CA PRO A 658 27.80 -3.58 -3.28
C PRO A 658 27.10 -4.43 -2.22
N VAL A 659 26.00 -5.09 -2.62
CA VAL A 659 25.18 -5.93 -1.75
C VAL A 659 25.25 -7.37 -2.25
N ILE A 660 25.55 -8.31 -1.36
CA ILE A 660 25.43 -9.74 -1.61
C ILE A 660 24.05 -10.19 -1.15
N CYS A 661 23.28 -10.84 -2.00
CA CYS A 661 21.99 -11.41 -1.64
C CYS A 661 21.94 -12.91 -1.94
N MET A 662 21.00 -13.63 -1.31
CA MET A 662 20.71 -15.03 -1.61
C MET A 662 19.58 -15.11 -2.64
N GLU A 663 19.70 -15.98 -3.63
CA GLU A 663 18.61 -16.36 -4.52
C GLU A 663 17.52 -17.05 -3.69
N GLY A 664 16.27 -16.59 -3.85
CA GLY A 664 15.12 -17.23 -3.25
C GLY A 664 13.91 -17.19 -4.16
N ASP A 665 12.87 -17.91 -3.74
CA ASP A 665 11.61 -18.06 -4.47
C ASP A 665 10.55 -17.13 -3.85
N GLY A 666 10.23 -16.04 -4.54
CA GLY A 666 9.09 -15.14 -4.24
C GLY A 666 9.49 -13.71 -3.89
N ALA A 667 8.51 -12.81 -3.80
CA ALA A 667 8.74 -11.37 -3.67
C ALA A 667 9.65 -10.96 -2.51
N ALA A 668 9.51 -11.56 -1.32
CA ALA A 668 10.33 -11.16 -0.17
C ALA A 668 11.82 -11.49 -0.34
N SER A 669 12.18 -12.54 -1.09
CA SER A 669 13.55 -12.87 -1.45
C SER A 669 14.00 -12.18 -2.75
N GLY A 670 13.07 -11.98 -3.68
CA GLY A 670 13.32 -11.43 -5.01
C GLY A 670 13.53 -9.93 -5.02
N SER A 671 13.14 -9.21 -3.96
CA SER A 671 13.22 -7.75 -3.88
C SER A 671 14.64 -7.22 -4.08
N SER A 672 15.64 -7.80 -3.40
CA SER A 672 17.03 -7.36 -3.61
C SER A 672 17.60 -7.85 -4.94
N ARG A 673 17.19 -9.03 -5.39
CA ARG A 673 17.62 -9.61 -6.68
C ARG A 673 17.20 -8.72 -7.87
N GLY A 674 15.93 -8.36 -7.97
CA GLY A 674 15.42 -7.56 -9.09
C GLY A 674 16.12 -6.20 -9.19
N LEU A 675 16.44 -5.60 -8.04
CA LEU A 675 17.22 -4.36 -7.98
C LEU A 675 18.68 -4.56 -8.40
N LEU A 676 19.33 -5.65 -7.95
CA LEU A 676 20.70 -5.98 -8.33
C LEU A 676 20.83 -6.23 -9.84
N ASP A 677 19.89 -6.96 -10.45
CA ASP A 677 19.87 -7.20 -11.88
C ASP A 677 19.81 -5.87 -12.66
N SER A 678 19.01 -4.91 -12.18
CA SER A 678 18.84 -3.58 -12.79
C SER A 678 20.10 -2.70 -12.75
N VAL A 679 21.00 -2.94 -11.79
CA VAL A 679 22.27 -2.19 -11.68
C VAL A 679 23.49 -3.01 -12.12
N GLY A 680 23.27 -4.14 -12.80
CA GLY A 680 24.34 -5.02 -13.30
C GLY A 680 25.12 -5.74 -12.18
N GLY A 681 24.46 -6.01 -11.06
CA GLY A 681 24.98 -6.71 -9.87
C GLY A 681 24.60 -8.19 -9.80
N SER A 682 24.19 -8.81 -10.92
CA SER A 682 23.76 -10.22 -10.96
C SER A 682 24.83 -11.21 -10.47
N GLY A 683 26.12 -10.86 -10.57
CA GLY A 683 27.23 -11.63 -10.02
C GLY A 683 27.34 -11.60 -8.49
N TRP A 684 26.45 -10.87 -7.79
CA TRP A 684 26.38 -10.80 -6.32
C TRP A 684 25.17 -11.55 -5.76
N VAL A 685 24.44 -12.27 -6.61
CA VAL A 685 23.30 -13.13 -6.23
C VAL A 685 23.81 -14.55 -6.01
N ALA A 686 23.92 -14.95 -4.74
CA ALA A 686 24.38 -16.26 -4.32
C ALA A 686 23.30 -17.32 -4.45
N ARG A 687 23.63 -18.53 -4.91
CA ARG A 687 22.68 -19.66 -4.99
C ARG A 687 22.73 -20.62 -3.80
N SER A 688 23.68 -20.41 -2.90
CA SER A 688 23.91 -21.23 -1.72
C SER A 688 24.75 -20.48 -0.69
N ALA A 689 24.78 -20.95 0.55
CA ALA A 689 25.65 -20.38 1.58
C ALA A 689 27.14 -20.40 1.19
N SER A 690 27.61 -21.46 0.51
CA SER A 690 28.99 -21.52 0.01
C SER A 690 29.27 -20.49 -1.09
N ASP A 691 28.32 -20.28 -1.98
CA ASP A 691 28.43 -19.29 -3.05
C ASP A 691 28.43 -17.87 -2.47
N TYR A 692 27.58 -17.63 -1.46
CA TYR A 692 27.52 -16.39 -0.70
C TYR A 692 28.89 -16.04 -0.09
N VAL A 693 29.54 -17.02 0.53
CA VAL A 693 30.89 -16.87 1.09
C VAL A 693 31.93 -16.62 -0.03
N SER A 694 31.83 -17.32 -1.15
CA SER A 694 32.73 -17.16 -2.30
C SER A 694 32.67 -15.73 -2.87
N ILE A 695 31.46 -15.19 -3.06
CA ILE A 695 31.24 -13.82 -3.53
C ILE A 695 31.83 -12.82 -2.54
N ALA A 696 31.60 -13.02 -1.23
CA ALA A 696 32.13 -12.15 -0.19
C ALA A 696 33.67 -12.11 -0.20
N ARG A 697 34.33 -13.27 -0.33
CA ARG A 697 35.80 -13.35 -0.45
C ARG A 697 36.31 -12.65 -1.71
N LYS A 698 35.62 -12.82 -2.84
CA LYS A 698 36.01 -12.22 -4.12
C LYS A 698 35.97 -10.69 -4.04
N LEU A 699 34.88 -10.13 -3.51
CA LEU A 699 34.74 -8.68 -3.33
C LEU A 699 35.73 -8.15 -2.30
N ALA A 700 35.94 -8.87 -1.19
CA ALA A 700 36.88 -8.49 -0.15
C ALA A 700 38.34 -8.50 -0.61
N GLY A 701 38.69 -9.27 -1.65
CA GLY A 701 40.03 -9.41 -2.17
C GLY A 701 40.50 -8.28 -3.09
N ASP A 702 39.62 -7.34 -3.47
CA ASP A 702 39.95 -6.25 -4.41
C ASP A 702 39.38 -4.89 -3.93
N PRO A 703 40.03 -4.25 -2.94
CA PRO A 703 39.63 -2.92 -2.45
C PRO A 703 39.62 -1.83 -3.53
N ASP A 704 40.49 -1.93 -4.54
CA ASP A 704 40.55 -0.98 -5.64
C ASP A 704 39.31 -1.10 -6.54
N GLU A 705 38.82 -2.32 -6.77
CA GLU A 705 37.56 -2.53 -7.47
C GLU A 705 36.37 -2.01 -6.66
N LEU A 706 36.35 -2.20 -5.34
CA LEU A 706 35.31 -1.60 -4.48
C LEU A 706 35.30 -0.06 -4.60
N ALA A 707 36.48 0.56 -4.75
CA ALA A 707 36.60 1.99 -4.97
C ALA A 707 36.02 2.44 -6.32
N ARG A 708 36.26 1.66 -7.38
CA ARG A 708 35.72 1.91 -8.73
C ARG A 708 34.21 1.66 -8.80
N LEU A 709 33.71 0.67 -8.06
CA LEU A 709 32.28 0.31 -8.04
C LEU A 709 31.41 1.39 -7.42
N ARG A 710 31.86 2.07 -6.35
CA ARG A 710 31.05 3.09 -5.65
C ARG A 710 30.44 4.16 -6.55
N PRO A 711 31.22 4.95 -7.31
CA PRO A 711 30.66 5.97 -8.20
C PRO A 711 29.87 5.36 -9.35
N ARG A 712 30.22 4.16 -9.82
CA ARG A 712 29.50 3.46 -10.90
C ARG A 712 28.10 3.03 -10.46
N LEU A 713 27.98 2.46 -9.26
CA LEU A 713 26.71 2.05 -8.67
C LEU A 713 25.80 3.25 -8.40
N ARG A 714 26.37 4.33 -7.86
CA ARG A 714 25.65 5.61 -7.69
C ARG A 714 25.01 6.09 -8.99
N ARG A 715 25.79 6.19 -10.08
CA ARG A 715 25.30 6.64 -11.38
C ARG A 715 24.21 5.73 -11.92
N ARG A 716 24.39 4.40 -11.85
CA ARG A 716 23.37 3.43 -12.29
C ARG A 716 22.06 3.58 -11.51
N MET A 717 22.13 3.86 -10.21
CA MET A 717 20.95 4.11 -9.39
C MET A 717 20.27 5.44 -9.75
N GLU A 718 21.04 6.49 -10.06
CA GLU A 718 20.51 7.77 -10.55
C GLU A 718 19.80 7.60 -11.91
N ASP A 719 20.42 6.87 -12.83
CA ASP A 719 19.86 6.54 -14.14
C ASP A 719 18.58 5.71 -13.99
N LEU A 720 18.60 4.67 -13.16
CA LEU A 720 17.43 3.84 -12.87
C LEU A 720 16.29 4.70 -12.31
N THR A 721 16.59 5.60 -11.37
CA THR A 721 15.58 6.48 -10.76
C THR A 721 14.95 7.44 -11.78
N ARG A 722 15.76 7.98 -12.70
CA ARG A 722 15.31 8.91 -13.73
C ARG A 722 14.39 8.23 -14.76
N HIS A 723 14.79 7.07 -15.28
CA HIS A 723 14.09 6.41 -16.38
C HIS A 723 12.97 5.45 -15.91
N ALA A 724 13.17 4.71 -14.81
CA ALA A 724 12.21 3.69 -14.37
C ALA A 724 10.88 4.30 -13.92
N MET A 725 10.88 5.55 -13.44
CA MET A 725 9.69 6.21 -12.92
C MET A 725 8.61 6.41 -13.98
N GLY A 726 8.97 6.83 -15.20
CA GLY A 726 8.01 7.03 -16.28
C GLY A 726 7.38 5.73 -16.76
N GLY A 727 8.21 4.71 -17.00
CA GLY A 727 7.74 3.38 -17.43
C GLY A 727 6.90 2.67 -16.37
N MET A 728 7.28 2.80 -15.09
CA MET A 728 6.55 2.21 -13.97
C MET A 728 5.19 2.88 -13.76
N MET A 729 5.10 4.22 -13.79
CA MET A 729 3.82 4.93 -13.66
C MET A 729 2.87 4.60 -14.81
N ALA A 730 3.37 4.60 -16.05
CA ALA A 730 2.57 4.23 -17.20
C ALA A 730 2.12 2.76 -17.11
N GLY A 731 2.96 1.86 -16.58
CA GLY A 731 2.61 0.46 -16.31
C GLY A 731 1.52 0.31 -15.24
N LEU A 732 1.64 1.05 -14.14
CA LEU A 732 0.67 1.06 -13.04
C LEU A 732 -0.70 1.56 -13.52
N GLU A 733 -0.76 2.72 -14.16
CA GLU A 733 -2.02 3.29 -14.65
C GLU A 733 -2.71 2.41 -15.70
N ARG A 734 -1.91 1.77 -16.58
CA ARG A 734 -2.45 0.76 -17.51
C ARG A 734 -3.02 -0.43 -16.76
N ALA A 735 -2.28 -1.00 -15.79
CA ALA A 735 -2.77 -2.13 -15.01
C ALA A 735 -4.07 -1.80 -14.25
N LEU A 736 -4.17 -0.62 -13.65
CA LEU A 736 -5.39 -0.14 -12.98
C LEU A 736 -6.57 0.02 -13.97
N THR A 737 -6.29 0.55 -15.17
CA THR A 737 -7.30 0.68 -16.22
C THR A 737 -7.77 -0.70 -16.71
N ASP A 738 -6.85 -1.63 -16.93
CA ASP A 738 -7.13 -2.95 -17.46
C ASP A 738 -7.97 -3.80 -16.48
N ILE A 739 -7.63 -3.79 -15.18
CA ILE A 739 -8.44 -4.51 -14.17
C ILE A 739 -9.83 -3.88 -14.00
N TRP A 740 -9.95 -2.56 -14.16
CA TRP A 740 -11.25 -1.90 -14.14
C TRP A 740 -12.09 -2.27 -15.37
N LEU A 741 -11.51 -2.29 -16.57
CA LEU A 741 -12.20 -2.72 -17.78
C LEU A 741 -12.59 -4.20 -17.72
N HIS A 742 -11.73 -5.05 -17.15
CA HIS A 742 -12.05 -6.45 -16.90
C HIS A 742 -13.27 -6.61 -16.00
N TYR A 743 -13.30 -5.89 -14.88
CA TYR A 743 -14.41 -5.93 -13.93
C TYR A 743 -15.71 -5.34 -14.52
N SER A 744 -15.63 -4.15 -15.14
CA SER A 744 -16.80 -3.39 -15.57
C SER A 744 -17.38 -3.83 -16.92
N GLN A 745 -16.57 -4.42 -17.81
CA GLN A 745 -16.97 -4.75 -19.19
C GLN A 745 -16.74 -6.23 -19.54
N GLY A 746 -16.18 -7.04 -18.64
CA GLY A 746 -15.87 -8.45 -18.90
C GLY A 746 -14.76 -8.64 -19.93
N VAL A 747 -13.99 -7.60 -20.24
CA VAL A 747 -12.85 -7.66 -21.17
C VAL A 747 -11.81 -8.61 -20.59
N PRO A 748 -11.31 -9.64 -21.32
CA PRO A 748 -10.32 -10.56 -20.76
C PRO A 748 -9.04 -9.83 -20.33
N LEU A 749 -8.55 -10.13 -19.12
CA LEU A 749 -7.22 -9.69 -18.68
C LEU A 749 -6.15 -10.34 -19.56
N ILE A 750 -5.38 -9.53 -20.28
CA ILE A 750 -4.21 -10.02 -21.00
C ILE A 750 -3.13 -10.36 -19.97
N ARG A 751 -3.07 -11.63 -19.57
CA ARG A 751 -2.01 -12.14 -18.70
C ARG A 751 -0.73 -12.30 -19.51
N MET A 752 0.37 -11.71 -19.06
CA MET A 752 1.69 -12.15 -19.49
C MET A 752 1.84 -13.63 -19.06
N PRO A 753 2.02 -14.59 -19.99
CA PRO A 753 2.06 -16.01 -19.63
C PRO A 753 3.17 -16.36 -18.63
N SER A 754 2.94 -17.42 -17.86
CA SER A 754 3.87 -18.05 -16.89
C SER A 754 5.20 -18.50 -17.50
N ASP A 755 5.27 -18.64 -18.81
CA ASP A 755 6.46 -19.14 -19.49
C ASP A 755 7.16 -17.99 -20.22
N ARG A 756 8.06 -17.31 -19.51
CA ARG A 756 9.23 -16.69 -20.15
C ARG A 756 10.41 -17.66 -20.06
N PRO A 757 11.02 -18.08 -21.18
CA PRO A 757 12.39 -18.57 -21.15
C PRO A 757 13.30 -17.42 -20.67
N ARG A 758 14.36 -17.78 -19.95
CA ARG A 758 15.21 -16.89 -19.14
C ARG A 758 15.92 -15.72 -19.85
N ASN A 759 15.75 -15.48 -21.14
CA ASN A 759 16.39 -14.37 -21.85
C ASN A 759 15.41 -13.71 -22.82
N GLY A 760 15.43 -12.37 -22.88
CA GLY A 760 14.46 -11.52 -23.57
C GLY A 760 14.04 -11.99 -24.96
N GLY A 761 12.73 -12.08 -25.18
CA GLY A 761 12.13 -12.17 -26.51
C GLY A 761 11.52 -10.81 -26.88
N GLU A 762 11.81 -10.33 -28.08
CA GLU A 762 11.31 -9.07 -28.64
C GLU A 762 9.97 -9.27 -29.36
N ILE A 763 9.03 -8.35 -29.15
CA ILE A 763 7.81 -8.26 -29.95
C ILE A 763 8.17 -7.50 -31.23
N LEU A 764 8.19 -8.19 -32.38
CA LEU A 764 8.71 -7.63 -33.64
C LEU A 764 7.61 -7.20 -34.63
N ALA A 765 6.34 -7.60 -34.42
CA ALA A 765 5.18 -7.13 -35.20
C ALA A 765 3.84 -7.39 -34.48
N ARG A 766 2.94 -6.39 -34.38
CA ARG A 766 1.63 -6.48 -33.70
C ARG A 766 0.47 -6.02 -34.60
N HIS A 767 -0.60 -6.81 -34.72
CA HIS A 767 -1.90 -6.32 -35.26
C HIS A 767 -3.11 -7.10 -34.72
N ASP A 768 -4.13 -6.39 -34.19
CA ASP A 768 -5.48 -6.84 -33.78
C ASP A 768 -5.75 -8.36 -33.80
N ALA A 769 -5.32 -9.05 -32.73
CA ALA A 769 -5.48 -10.48 -32.41
C ALA A 769 -4.49 -11.49 -33.05
N ARG A 770 -3.48 -11.05 -33.82
CA ARG A 770 -2.33 -11.90 -34.23
C ARG A 770 -0.99 -11.18 -34.04
N MET A 771 0.02 -11.90 -33.57
CA MET A 771 1.37 -11.37 -33.33
C MET A 771 2.42 -12.36 -33.81
N ALA A 772 3.51 -11.87 -34.39
CA ALA A 772 4.69 -12.67 -34.69
C ALA A 772 5.81 -12.26 -33.74
N VAL A 773 6.35 -13.21 -32.99
CA VAL A 773 7.37 -13.00 -31.96
C VAL A 773 8.60 -13.80 -32.34
N SER A 774 9.80 -13.23 -32.24
CA SER A 774 11.02 -14.03 -32.30
C SER A 774 11.30 -14.61 -30.91
N VAL A 775 11.47 -15.92 -30.86
CA VAL A 775 11.74 -16.68 -29.64
C VAL A 775 13.07 -17.39 -29.79
N PHE A 776 14.02 -17.08 -28.93
CA PHE A 776 15.29 -17.79 -28.88
C PHE A 776 15.13 -19.14 -28.18
N ARG A 777 15.34 -20.23 -28.93
CA ARG A 777 15.25 -21.62 -28.47
C ARG A 777 16.44 -22.41 -28.97
N ASP A 778 17.12 -23.14 -28.08
CA ASP A 778 18.28 -23.98 -28.39
C ASP A 778 19.42 -23.23 -29.13
N GLY A 779 19.64 -21.97 -28.77
CA GLY A 779 20.66 -21.12 -29.37
C GLY A 779 20.29 -20.55 -30.74
N ARG A 780 19.01 -20.61 -31.12
CA ARG A 780 18.51 -20.09 -32.40
C ARG A 780 17.27 -19.21 -32.25
N ALA A 781 17.12 -18.17 -33.05
CA ALA A 781 15.90 -17.37 -33.15
C ALA A 781 14.84 -18.13 -33.96
N ILE A 782 13.61 -18.26 -33.45
CA ILE A 782 12.49 -18.92 -34.14
C ILE A 782 11.26 -18.01 -34.09
N ILE A 783 10.59 -17.81 -35.22
CA ILE A 783 9.40 -16.97 -35.27
C ILE A 783 8.17 -17.79 -34.84
N MET A 784 7.49 -17.30 -33.83
CA MET A 784 6.27 -17.86 -33.26
C MET A 784 5.08 -16.95 -33.57
N MET A 785 4.04 -17.51 -34.16
CA MET A 785 2.74 -16.87 -34.29
C MET A 785 1.94 -17.04 -33.01
N VAL A 786 1.36 -15.94 -32.53
CA VAL A 786 0.47 -15.87 -31.39
C VAL A 786 -0.88 -15.40 -31.90
N ASP A 787 -1.91 -16.22 -31.76
CA ASP A 787 -3.29 -15.84 -32.08
C ASP A 787 -4.27 -16.43 -31.05
N GLY A 788 -5.58 -16.26 -31.26
CA GLY A 788 -6.62 -16.79 -30.36
C GLY A 788 -6.61 -18.31 -30.16
N ALA A 789 -5.82 -19.06 -30.94
CA ALA A 789 -5.61 -20.50 -30.78
C ALA A 789 -4.32 -20.86 -30.02
N GLY A 790 -3.51 -19.88 -29.62
CA GLY A 790 -2.27 -20.06 -28.86
C GLY A 790 -1.00 -19.71 -29.66
N MET A 791 0.15 -20.14 -29.16
CA MET A 791 1.46 -19.88 -29.77
C MET A 791 1.93 -21.09 -30.61
N ARG A 792 2.27 -20.86 -31.89
CA ARG A 792 2.75 -21.90 -32.82
C ARG A 792 3.93 -21.41 -33.67
N PRO A 793 4.93 -22.24 -33.99
CA PRO A 793 6.04 -21.83 -34.85
C PRO A 793 5.58 -21.57 -36.29
N VAL A 794 6.25 -20.64 -36.97
CA VAL A 794 6.14 -20.39 -38.40
C VAL A 794 7.47 -20.68 -39.07
N GLY A 795 7.45 -21.30 -40.24
CA GLY A 795 8.67 -21.69 -40.95
C GLY A 795 9.03 -23.15 -40.73
N SER A 796 10.22 -23.54 -41.19
CA SER A 796 10.70 -24.91 -40.97
C SER A 796 10.99 -25.08 -39.48
N ALA A 797 10.30 -26.01 -38.81
CA ALA A 797 10.40 -26.13 -37.36
C ALA A 797 11.80 -26.54 -36.84
N PHE A 798 12.82 -26.71 -37.70
CA PHE A 798 14.13 -27.26 -37.32
C PHE A 798 15.35 -26.79 -38.15
N GLY A 799 15.29 -25.67 -38.91
CA GLY A 799 16.39 -25.21 -39.76
C GLY A 799 16.75 -23.73 -39.59
N GLY A 800 17.70 -23.39 -38.70
CA GLY A 800 18.37 -22.08 -38.64
C GLY A 800 17.68 -20.94 -37.88
N ASP A 801 18.35 -19.78 -37.81
CA ASP A 801 17.86 -18.55 -37.19
C ASP A 801 16.81 -17.85 -38.05
N GLN A 802 15.70 -17.44 -37.45
CA GLN A 802 14.59 -16.74 -38.08
C GLN A 802 14.39 -15.35 -37.45
N ILE A 803 14.48 -14.30 -38.26
CA ILE A 803 14.49 -12.92 -37.80
C ILE A 803 13.62 -12.01 -38.69
N THR A 804 13.30 -10.81 -38.19
CA THR A 804 12.66 -9.72 -38.96
C THR A 804 11.28 -10.05 -39.58
N PRO A 805 10.30 -10.59 -38.83
CA PRO A 805 8.97 -10.87 -39.38
C PRO A 805 8.20 -9.60 -39.78
N ARG A 806 7.54 -9.63 -40.95
CA ARG A 806 6.56 -8.62 -41.41
C ARG A 806 5.32 -9.26 -42.04
N PHE A 807 4.14 -8.85 -41.58
CA PHE A 807 2.87 -9.30 -42.16
C PHE A 807 2.58 -8.61 -43.49
N SER A 808 1.97 -9.33 -44.43
CA SER A 808 1.34 -8.70 -45.59
C SER A 808 0.13 -7.86 -45.16
N PRO A 809 -0.27 -6.83 -45.91
CA PRO A 809 -1.42 -5.97 -45.56
C PRO A 809 -2.74 -6.75 -45.38
N ASP A 810 -2.94 -7.80 -46.17
CA ASP A 810 -4.10 -8.70 -46.08
C ASP A 810 -4.01 -9.72 -44.93
N ARG A 811 -2.88 -9.75 -44.20
CA ARG A 811 -2.58 -10.60 -43.04
C ARG A 811 -2.66 -12.10 -43.33
N ARG A 812 -2.57 -12.49 -44.60
CA ARG A 812 -2.57 -13.90 -45.03
C ARG A 812 -1.16 -14.45 -45.18
N ARG A 813 -0.15 -13.59 -45.29
CA ARG A 813 1.26 -13.96 -45.47
C ARG A 813 2.14 -13.30 -44.42
N LEU A 814 3.22 -13.98 -44.03
CA LEU A 814 4.28 -13.46 -43.18
C LEU A 814 5.61 -13.61 -43.93
N ALA A 815 6.32 -12.52 -44.15
CA ALA A 815 7.69 -12.53 -44.68
C ALA A 815 8.69 -12.47 -43.52
N PHE A 816 9.79 -13.19 -43.60
CA PHE A 816 10.88 -13.17 -42.62
C PHE A 816 12.19 -13.65 -43.25
N ALA A 817 13.30 -13.44 -42.56
CA ALA A 817 14.60 -13.99 -42.96
C ALA A 817 14.89 -15.28 -42.18
N GLU A 818 15.26 -16.36 -42.87
CA GLU A 818 15.60 -17.68 -42.30
C GLU A 818 17.01 -18.09 -42.72
N HIS A 819 17.84 -18.54 -41.77
CA HIS A 819 19.20 -18.96 -42.04
C HIS A 819 19.25 -20.40 -42.58
N ASP A 820 19.62 -20.60 -43.84
CA ASP A 820 19.62 -21.93 -44.48
C ASP A 820 20.82 -22.83 -44.11
N GLY A 821 21.78 -22.30 -43.36
CA GLY A 821 23.04 -22.95 -42.99
C GLY A 821 24.28 -22.32 -43.63
N ALA A 822 24.09 -21.48 -44.65
CA ALA A 822 25.13 -20.69 -45.30
C ALA A 822 24.86 -19.18 -45.26
N ALA A 823 23.61 -18.75 -45.47
CA ALA A 823 23.21 -17.34 -45.43
C ALA A 823 21.74 -17.17 -45.01
N PHE A 824 21.32 -15.93 -44.74
CA PHE A 824 19.90 -15.62 -44.50
C PHE A 824 19.14 -15.49 -45.82
N GLN A 825 18.01 -16.16 -45.93
CA GLN A 825 17.10 -16.14 -47.08
C GLN A 825 15.74 -15.54 -46.70
N ILE A 826 15.11 -14.77 -47.60
CA ILE A 826 13.74 -14.29 -47.41
C ILE A 826 12.74 -15.40 -47.70
N VAL A 827 11.90 -15.69 -46.71
CA VAL A 827 10.85 -16.71 -46.76
C VAL A 827 9.49 -16.04 -46.55
N ILE A 828 8.50 -16.44 -47.36
CA ILE A 828 7.09 -16.10 -47.15
C ILE A 828 6.35 -17.33 -46.65
N ALA A 829 5.72 -17.23 -45.48
CA ALA A 829 4.75 -18.20 -44.98
C ALA A 829 3.32 -17.78 -45.31
N ASP A 830 2.57 -18.64 -45.98
CA ASP A 830 1.11 -18.53 -46.12
C ASP A 830 0.44 -19.05 -44.85
N LEU A 831 -0.21 -18.17 -44.09
CA LEU A 831 -0.74 -18.46 -42.77
C LEU A 831 -2.04 -19.29 -42.80
N GLY A 832 -2.69 -19.40 -43.97
CA GLY A 832 -3.90 -20.19 -44.16
C GLY A 832 -3.60 -21.64 -44.55
N SER A 833 -2.60 -21.85 -45.40
CA SER A 833 -2.20 -23.18 -45.89
C SER A 833 -0.97 -23.77 -45.19
N GLY A 834 -0.19 -22.95 -44.49
CA GLY A 834 1.10 -23.32 -43.90
C GLY A 834 2.23 -23.47 -44.94
N ARG A 835 2.00 -23.12 -46.21
CA ARG A 835 2.99 -23.25 -47.28
C ARG A 835 4.08 -22.20 -47.13
N LEU A 836 5.35 -22.63 -47.21
CA LEU A 836 6.52 -21.75 -47.23
C LEU A 836 7.02 -21.57 -48.67
N THR A 837 7.39 -20.35 -49.03
CA THR A 837 8.00 -20.00 -50.31
C THR A 837 9.30 -19.24 -50.03
N VAL A 838 10.43 -19.82 -50.41
CA VAL A 838 11.74 -19.15 -50.37
C VAL A 838 11.84 -18.23 -51.60
N LEU A 839 12.19 -16.96 -51.38
CA LEU A 839 12.29 -15.95 -52.44
C LEU A 839 13.72 -15.65 -52.87
N SER A 840 14.69 -15.78 -51.97
CA SER A 840 16.09 -15.46 -52.24
C SER A 840 16.97 -16.69 -51.99
N GLU A 841 17.69 -17.14 -53.01
CA GLU A 841 18.67 -18.22 -52.91
C GLU A 841 20.06 -17.66 -53.25
N GLY A 842 21.10 -17.92 -52.43
CA GLY A 842 22.46 -17.47 -52.72
C GLY A 842 23.34 -17.26 -51.49
N ARG A 843 24.58 -16.78 -51.72
CA ARG A 843 25.60 -16.48 -50.68
C ARG A 843 25.39 -15.14 -49.96
N LEU A 844 24.32 -14.41 -50.24
CA LEU A 844 24.04 -13.11 -49.63
C LEU A 844 23.19 -13.27 -48.37
N HIS A 845 23.50 -12.52 -47.32
CA HIS A 845 22.69 -12.39 -46.11
C HIS A 845 21.54 -11.41 -46.39
N ASN A 846 20.32 -11.93 -46.51
CA ASN A 846 19.11 -11.15 -46.77
C ASN A 846 18.35 -10.86 -45.47
N ALA A 847 17.93 -9.61 -45.23
CA ALA A 847 17.17 -9.24 -44.03
C ALA A 847 16.25 -8.02 -44.24
N MET A 848 15.40 -7.75 -43.24
CA MET A 848 14.45 -6.63 -43.21
C MET A 848 13.48 -6.60 -44.40
N PRO A 849 12.66 -7.65 -44.60
CA PRO A 849 11.63 -7.64 -45.64
C PRO A 849 10.54 -6.60 -45.33
N ALA A 850 10.04 -5.86 -46.31
CA ALA A 850 8.91 -4.94 -46.19
C ALA A 850 7.93 -5.12 -47.35
N TRP A 851 6.62 -5.05 -47.07
CA TRP A 851 5.55 -5.20 -48.08
C TRP A 851 5.10 -3.84 -48.62
N ASP A 852 4.63 -3.81 -49.86
CA ASP A 852 3.86 -2.67 -50.38
C ASP A 852 2.44 -2.66 -49.78
N GLY A 853 1.74 -1.52 -49.87
CA GLY A 853 0.38 -1.38 -49.32
C GLY A 853 -0.66 -2.32 -49.94
N ALA A 854 -0.40 -2.86 -51.14
CA ALA A 854 -1.25 -3.85 -51.79
C ALA A 854 -0.90 -5.31 -51.45
N GLY A 855 0.25 -5.57 -50.81
CA GLY A 855 0.79 -6.91 -50.57
C GLY A 855 1.20 -7.65 -51.84
N THR A 856 1.45 -6.93 -52.94
CA THR A 856 1.86 -7.48 -54.24
C THR A 856 3.37 -7.48 -54.45
N ARG A 857 4.10 -6.64 -53.72
CA ARG A 857 5.56 -6.51 -53.81
C ARG A 857 6.21 -6.64 -52.44
N LEU A 858 7.44 -7.15 -52.44
CA LEU A 858 8.28 -7.27 -51.24
C LEU A 858 9.67 -6.70 -51.53
N VAL A 859 10.22 -5.89 -50.61
CA VAL A 859 11.59 -5.37 -50.69
C VAL A 859 12.40 -5.80 -49.49
N TRP A 860 13.72 -5.93 -49.62
CA TRP A 860 14.65 -6.25 -48.53
C TRP A 860 16.06 -5.80 -48.90
N HIS A 861 16.99 -5.81 -47.95
CA HIS A 861 18.41 -5.61 -48.25
C HIS A 861 19.18 -6.93 -48.25
N ALA A 862 20.23 -7.01 -49.06
CA ALA A 862 21.12 -8.16 -49.15
C ALA A 862 22.59 -7.73 -49.06
N ALA A 863 23.39 -8.44 -48.26
CA ALA A 863 24.81 -8.15 -48.01
C ALA A 863 25.69 -9.40 -48.20
N GLU A 864 26.98 -9.22 -48.52
CA GLU A 864 27.92 -10.35 -48.69
C GLU A 864 28.42 -10.94 -47.34
N ALA A 865 28.30 -10.19 -46.23
CA ALA A 865 28.69 -10.61 -44.88
C ALA A 865 27.63 -10.25 -43.84
N LEU A 866 27.74 -10.84 -42.64
CA LEU A 866 26.76 -10.80 -41.55
C LEU A 866 26.93 -9.59 -40.61
N ASP A 867 28.09 -8.93 -40.64
CA ASP A 867 28.47 -7.84 -39.73
C ASP A 867 28.23 -6.48 -40.41
N ILE A 868 27.17 -5.79 -39.95
CA ILE A 868 26.66 -4.55 -40.55
C ILE A 868 27.51 -3.33 -40.11
N ASP A 869 28.38 -3.48 -39.12
CA ASP A 869 29.15 -2.35 -38.55
C ASP A 869 30.53 -2.15 -39.20
N HIS A 870 30.94 -3.00 -40.14
CA HIS A 870 32.34 -3.06 -40.62
C HIS A 870 32.58 -2.60 -42.08
N GLY A 871 31.66 -1.85 -42.69
CA GLY A 871 31.92 -1.17 -43.96
C GLY A 871 31.72 -2.02 -45.22
N ASP A 872 30.91 -3.08 -45.14
CA ASP A 872 30.58 -3.96 -46.25
C ASP A 872 29.44 -3.42 -47.14
N THR A 873 29.38 -3.89 -48.40
CA THR A 873 28.39 -3.45 -49.39
C THR A 873 27.05 -4.14 -49.23
N SER A 874 25.95 -3.38 -49.20
CA SER A 874 24.59 -3.94 -49.24
C SER A 874 23.73 -3.25 -50.30
N GLU A 875 22.86 -4.04 -50.93
CA GLU A 875 22.00 -3.63 -52.04
C GLU A 875 20.53 -3.95 -51.72
N ILE A 876 19.60 -3.15 -52.22
CA ILE A 876 18.15 -3.37 -52.07
C ILE A 876 17.64 -4.26 -53.20
N TYR A 877 16.81 -5.24 -52.86
CA TYR A 877 16.14 -6.15 -53.78
C TYR A 877 14.63 -5.97 -53.70
N VAL A 878 13.95 -6.22 -54.82
CA VAL A 878 12.48 -6.22 -54.93
C VAL A 878 11.98 -7.50 -55.59
N TRP A 879 10.85 -8.00 -55.10
CA TRP A 879 10.09 -9.08 -55.69
C TRP A 879 8.68 -8.62 -56.04
N GLU A 880 8.23 -8.86 -57.28
CA GLU A 880 6.96 -8.33 -57.84
C GLU A 880 5.84 -9.40 -57.87
N GLY A 881 5.81 -10.31 -56.90
CA GLY A 881 4.74 -11.30 -56.76
C GLY A 881 4.86 -12.54 -57.66
N THR A 882 5.65 -12.48 -58.74
CA THR A 882 5.95 -13.62 -59.63
C THR A 882 7.40 -13.56 -60.13
N GLY A 883 8.02 -14.73 -60.35
CA GLY A 883 9.40 -14.81 -60.86
C GLY A 883 10.47 -14.59 -59.78
N ALA A 884 11.72 -14.50 -60.24
CA ALA A 884 12.89 -14.29 -59.38
C ALA A 884 13.01 -12.81 -58.93
N PRO A 885 13.60 -12.54 -57.75
CA PRO A 885 13.86 -11.18 -57.29
C PRO A 885 14.72 -10.40 -58.28
N ARG A 886 14.45 -9.10 -58.37
CA ARG A 886 15.27 -8.15 -59.12
C ARG A 886 16.02 -7.26 -58.15
N ARG A 887 17.29 -7.04 -58.42
CA ARG A 887 18.09 -6.05 -57.70
C ARG A 887 17.69 -4.63 -58.09
N LEU A 888 17.50 -3.76 -57.10
CA LEU A 888 17.00 -2.40 -57.26
C LEU A 888 18.10 -1.34 -57.14
N THR A 889 19.08 -1.50 -56.25
CA THR A 889 20.25 -0.60 -56.13
C THR A 889 21.56 -1.30 -56.56
N ARG A 890 22.56 -0.52 -56.98
CA ARG A 890 23.91 -1.02 -57.31
C ARG A 890 24.94 -0.03 -56.78
N ASN A 891 25.72 -0.42 -55.79
CA ASN A 891 26.64 0.51 -55.14
C ASN A 891 27.86 -0.17 -54.51
N SER A 892 28.77 0.63 -53.95
CA SER A 892 29.96 0.19 -53.20
C SER A 892 29.91 0.59 -51.72
N ARG A 893 28.73 0.84 -51.16
CA ARG A 893 28.46 1.28 -49.78
C ARG A 893 27.28 0.48 -49.20
N MET A 894 26.78 0.85 -48.04
CA MET A 894 25.68 0.14 -47.39
C MET A 894 24.35 0.80 -47.74
N ASP A 895 23.41 0.05 -48.33
CA ASP A 895 21.98 0.40 -48.40
C ASP A 895 21.16 -0.51 -47.47
N CYS A 896 20.42 0.06 -46.53
CA CYS A 896 19.68 -0.68 -45.49
C CYS A 896 18.28 -0.08 -45.24
N TYR A 897 17.46 -0.82 -44.47
CA TYR A 897 16.12 -0.41 -44.04
C TYR A 897 15.17 0.06 -45.17
N PRO A 898 14.92 -0.76 -46.21
CA PRO A 898 14.07 -0.36 -47.33
C PRO A 898 12.58 -0.32 -46.94
N ALA A 899 11.87 0.71 -47.40
CA ALA A 899 10.40 0.82 -47.32
C ALA A 899 9.81 1.37 -48.64
N PHE A 900 8.58 0.99 -48.99
CA PHE A 900 7.92 1.51 -50.18
C PHE A 900 7.53 2.98 -50.03
N LEU A 901 7.67 3.77 -51.11
CA LEU A 901 7.13 5.12 -51.15
C LEU A 901 5.58 5.09 -51.19
N PRO A 902 4.88 6.08 -50.60
CA PRO A 902 3.41 6.10 -50.53
C PRO A 902 2.70 6.15 -51.89
N ASP A 903 3.33 6.74 -52.90
CA ASP A 903 2.85 6.79 -54.28
C ASP A 903 3.01 5.45 -55.01
N GLY A 904 3.80 4.52 -54.44
CA GLY A 904 4.13 3.24 -55.05
C GLY A 904 5.16 3.34 -56.18
N ASP A 905 5.79 4.50 -56.39
CA ASP A 905 6.70 4.78 -57.52
C ASP A 905 8.18 4.44 -57.21
N GLY A 906 8.47 3.97 -56.00
CA GLY A 906 9.80 3.51 -55.63
C GLY A 906 9.95 3.04 -54.19
N VAL A 907 11.20 3.00 -53.74
CA VAL A 907 11.61 2.57 -52.39
C VAL A 907 12.46 3.67 -51.77
N VAL A 908 12.25 3.96 -50.49
CA VAL A 908 13.15 4.77 -49.65
C VAL A 908 14.03 3.84 -48.82
N PHE A 909 15.29 4.22 -48.63
CA PHE A 909 16.28 3.45 -47.88
C PHE A 909 17.36 4.37 -47.31
N GLU A 910 18.06 3.91 -46.28
CA GLU A 910 19.25 4.58 -45.74
C GLU A 910 20.50 4.14 -46.51
N SER A 911 21.41 5.08 -46.78
CA SER A 911 22.65 4.79 -47.50
C SER A 911 23.88 5.46 -46.89
N GLY A 912 24.98 4.71 -46.75
CA GLY A 912 26.27 5.19 -46.25
C GLY A 912 27.10 5.99 -47.26
N ARG A 913 26.45 6.65 -48.23
CA ARG A 913 27.11 7.39 -49.33
C ARG A 913 27.34 8.88 -49.05
N HIS A 914 26.94 9.39 -47.89
CA HIS A 914 27.09 10.81 -47.51
C HIS A 914 28.29 10.99 -46.56
N ASP A 915 29.16 11.96 -46.84
CA ASP A 915 30.58 11.94 -46.39
C ASP A 915 30.85 12.05 -44.88
N GLU A 916 29.85 12.19 -43.99
CA GLU A 916 30.06 12.20 -42.52
C GLU A 916 28.91 11.56 -41.71
N ALA A 917 27.88 10.95 -42.34
CA ALA A 917 26.73 10.24 -41.70
C ALA A 917 25.92 9.40 -42.73
N PHE A 918 25.09 8.44 -42.30
CA PHE A 918 24.09 7.78 -43.18
C PHE A 918 23.05 8.81 -43.67
N GLY A 919 22.72 8.77 -44.97
CA GLY A 919 21.73 9.67 -45.60
C GLY A 919 20.57 8.91 -46.22
N LEU A 920 19.40 9.56 -46.34
CA LEU A 920 18.21 8.95 -46.97
C LEU A 920 18.24 9.10 -48.50
N PHE A 921 17.91 8.02 -49.19
CA PHE A 921 17.80 7.97 -50.65
C PHE A 921 16.44 7.38 -51.05
N LYS A 922 15.93 7.81 -52.21
CA LYS A 922 14.85 7.12 -52.91
C LYS A 922 15.37 6.49 -54.20
N VAL A 923 14.88 5.31 -54.55
CA VAL A 923 15.14 4.63 -55.81
C VAL A 923 13.83 4.33 -56.52
N ASP A 924 13.72 4.71 -57.79
CA ASP A 924 12.56 4.35 -58.60
C ASP A 924 12.66 2.91 -59.15
N TRP A 925 11.60 2.41 -59.78
CA TRP A 925 11.60 1.05 -60.32
C TRP A 925 12.61 0.82 -61.45
N GLN A 926 13.12 1.88 -62.08
CA GLN A 926 14.16 1.82 -63.12
C GLN A 926 15.58 1.79 -62.53
N GLY A 927 15.72 1.92 -61.21
CA GLY A 927 17.00 1.93 -60.50
C GLY A 927 17.66 3.31 -60.43
N VAL A 928 16.90 4.39 -60.68
CA VAL A 928 17.41 5.76 -60.57
C VAL A 928 17.32 6.19 -59.11
N GLU A 929 18.47 6.40 -58.49
CA GLU A 929 18.60 6.81 -57.10
C GLU A 929 18.70 8.33 -56.95
N THR A 930 17.96 8.92 -56.01
CA THR A 930 17.97 10.35 -55.70
C THR A 930 18.14 10.58 -54.20
N PRO A 931 19.12 11.37 -53.73
CA PRO A 931 19.27 11.73 -52.32
C PRO A 931 18.12 12.62 -51.85
N ILE A 932 17.68 12.43 -50.61
CA ILE A 932 16.65 13.23 -49.96
C ILE A 932 17.36 14.21 -49.00
N HIS A 933 17.32 15.52 -49.29
CA HIS A 933 17.92 16.54 -48.42
C HIS A 933 17.08 16.74 -47.16
N TYR A 934 17.63 16.41 -45.98
CA TYR A 934 17.01 16.55 -44.66
C TYR A 934 18.05 17.00 -43.61
N ASP A 935 17.62 17.69 -42.54
CA ASP A 935 18.49 18.10 -41.43
C ASP A 935 18.76 16.92 -40.49
N THR A 936 19.93 16.30 -40.64
CA THR A 936 20.36 15.10 -39.91
C THR A 936 20.86 15.38 -38.49
N SER A 937 20.90 16.64 -38.03
CA SER A 937 21.41 17.03 -36.71
C SER A 937 20.52 16.60 -35.51
N ARG A 938 19.43 15.86 -35.76
CA ARG A 938 18.41 15.49 -34.77
C ARG A 938 18.19 13.97 -34.57
N TRP A 939 18.99 13.09 -35.19
CA TRP A 939 18.61 11.67 -35.31
C TRP A 939 19.67 10.66 -34.85
N ALA A 940 19.17 9.53 -34.31
CA ALA A 940 19.82 8.22 -34.19
C ALA A 940 19.02 7.22 -35.06
N SER A 941 19.69 6.27 -35.70
CA SER A 941 19.18 5.31 -36.71
C SER A 941 17.83 4.63 -36.40
N GLY A 942 16.97 4.38 -37.41
CA GLY A 942 15.66 3.72 -37.25
C GLY A 942 15.03 3.10 -38.52
N ILE A 943 14.03 2.23 -38.35
CA ILE A 943 13.30 1.49 -39.41
C ILE A 943 12.12 2.34 -39.93
N PRO A 944 12.00 2.66 -41.22
CA PRO A 944 10.81 3.32 -41.75
C PRO A 944 9.61 2.35 -41.82
N ASP A 945 8.45 2.77 -41.30
CA ASP A 945 7.13 2.10 -41.34
C ASP A 945 6.03 3.07 -41.85
N LEU A 946 4.87 2.58 -42.29
CA LEU A 946 3.84 3.41 -42.95
C LEU A 946 2.49 3.37 -42.22
N ALA A 947 1.94 4.54 -41.88
CA ALA A 947 0.59 4.66 -41.31
C ALA A 947 -0.50 4.50 -42.39
N ALA A 948 -1.72 4.16 -41.96
CA ALA A 948 -2.86 3.83 -42.83
C ALA A 948 -3.33 4.97 -43.77
N ASP A 949 -2.80 6.18 -43.62
CA ASP A 949 -3.10 7.40 -44.38
C ASP A 949 -1.99 7.84 -45.35
N GLY A 950 -0.90 7.07 -45.48
CA GLY A 950 0.18 7.31 -46.43
C GLY A 950 1.36 8.13 -45.88
N GLU A 951 1.47 8.31 -44.56
CA GLU A 951 2.60 8.97 -43.91
C GLU A 951 3.76 8.00 -43.59
N ILE A 952 5.01 8.40 -43.90
CA ILE A 952 6.23 7.66 -43.51
C ILE A 952 6.54 7.97 -42.04
N VAL A 953 6.50 6.96 -41.19
CA VAL A 953 6.79 6.98 -39.75
C VAL A 953 8.09 6.20 -39.53
N PHE A 954 8.93 6.56 -38.56
CA PHE A 954 10.15 5.80 -38.27
C PHE A 954 10.00 5.09 -36.91
N GLU A 955 10.09 3.77 -36.92
CA GLU A 955 10.23 2.91 -35.75
C GLU A 955 11.71 2.88 -35.33
N THR A 956 12.08 3.49 -34.21
CA THR A 956 13.43 3.36 -33.69
C THR A 956 13.62 1.99 -33.06
N ALA A 957 14.62 1.24 -33.52
CA ALA A 957 15.16 0.10 -32.80
C ALA A 957 15.92 0.62 -31.57
N ASP A 958 15.38 0.33 -30.39
CA ASP A 958 15.98 0.45 -29.06
C ASP A 958 17.10 1.50 -28.87
N VAL A 959 16.70 2.72 -28.47
CA VAL A 959 17.50 3.52 -27.55
C VAL A 959 16.58 3.93 -26.42
N ALA A 960 16.99 3.59 -25.19
CA ALA A 960 16.28 3.82 -23.95
C ALA A 960 16.16 5.31 -23.60
N ASP A 961 15.46 6.12 -24.41
CA ASP A 961 14.93 7.43 -24.04
C ASP A 961 14.08 7.96 -25.21
N LEU A 962 12.79 8.25 -24.95
CA LEU A 962 12.05 9.43 -25.44
C LEU A 962 10.53 9.21 -25.31
N SER A 963 9.97 9.93 -24.34
CA SER A 963 8.58 10.35 -24.30
C SER A 963 8.28 11.35 -25.42
N ALA A 964 7.81 10.89 -26.58
CA ALA A 964 6.96 11.66 -27.51
C ALA A 964 6.68 10.84 -28.78
N TYR A 965 5.40 10.57 -29.07
CA TYR A 965 4.99 10.41 -30.46
C TYR A 965 5.16 11.78 -31.14
N SER A 966 6.15 11.93 -32.02
CA SER A 966 6.24 13.07 -32.94
C SER A 966 6.07 12.53 -34.36
N VAL A 967 4.86 12.65 -34.89
CA VAL A 967 4.58 12.39 -36.32
C VAL A 967 5.17 13.54 -37.12
N ALA A 968 6.18 13.29 -37.95
CA ALA A 968 6.67 14.22 -38.96
C ALA A 968 6.18 13.76 -40.34
N ALA A 969 5.02 14.25 -40.76
CA ALA A 969 4.42 13.94 -42.05
C ALA A 969 5.22 14.55 -43.21
N LEU A 970 5.70 13.72 -44.15
CA LEU A 970 6.17 14.16 -45.46
C LEU A 970 4.99 14.23 -46.44
N ARG A 971 4.62 15.43 -46.89
CA ARG A 971 3.84 15.62 -48.13
C ARG A 971 4.75 16.28 -49.17
N GLU A 972 4.82 15.72 -50.37
CA GLU A 972 5.48 16.39 -51.48
C GLU A 972 4.83 17.77 -51.71
N GLY A 973 5.63 18.83 -51.52
CA GLY A 973 5.27 20.20 -51.90
C GLY A 973 4.68 21.13 -50.84
N GLY A 974 4.67 20.77 -49.54
CA GLY A 974 4.13 21.64 -48.48
C GLY A 974 4.99 21.74 -47.23
N THR A 975 5.03 22.93 -46.60
CA THR A 975 5.66 23.16 -45.30
C THR A 975 5.06 22.23 -44.22
N PRO A 976 5.88 21.61 -43.35
CA PRO A 976 5.39 20.65 -42.37
C PRO A 976 4.45 21.30 -41.36
N ARG A 977 3.30 20.67 -41.08
CA ARG A 977 2.39 21.03 -39.98
C ARG A 977 2.43 19.94 -38.92
N LEU A 978 2.63 20.32 -37.66
CA LEU A 978 2.32 19.47 -36.51
C LEU A 978 0.80 19.19 -36.48
N LEU A 979 0.40 17.92 -36.56
CA LEU A 979 -0.95 17.49 -36.21
C LEU A 979 -0.91 16.96 -34.77
N SER A 980 -1.62 17.63 -33.85
CA SER A 980 -1.83 17.13 -32.48
C SER A 980 -2.97 16.11 -32.46
N PRO A 981 -2.92 15.05 -31.63
CA PRO A 981 -4.10 14.24 -31.38
C PRO A 981 -5.06 15.03 -30.48
N TRP A 982 -6.28 15.26 -30.98
CA TRP A 982 -7.47 15.89 -30.37
C TRP A 982 -7.58 17.43 -30.46
N SER A 983 -8.09 17.90 -31.61
CA SER A 983 -8.77 19.19 -31.73
C SER A 983 -10.25 19.01 -32.11
N VAL A 984 -11.13 18.91 -31.11
CA VAL A 984 -12.46 19.53 -31.14
C VAL A 984 -12.64 20.28 -29.82
N ALA A 985 -12.36 21.59 -29.88
CA ALA A 985 -12.72 22.69 -28.97
C ALA A 985 -12.47 22.52 -27.44
N ALA A 986 -11.86 23.45 -26.69
CA ALA A 986 -11.80 24.90 -26.83
C ALA A 986 -10.55 25.47 -26.14
N ASN A 987 -10.01 26.51 -26.76
CA ASN A 987 -8.86 27.32 -26.31
C ASN A 987 -9.40 28.57 -25.55
N PRO A 988 -8.58 29.33 -24.78
CA PRO A 988 -7.61 30.24 -25.42
C PRO A 988 -6.25 30.39 -24.71
N THR A 989 -5.16 30.44 -25.49
CA THR A 989 -3.85 31.05 -25.15
C THR A 989 -3.30 31.87 -26.34
N PRO A 990 -2.35 32.81 -26.11
CA PRO A 990 -2.07 33.97 -26.97
C PRO A 990 -1.24 33.65 -28.23
N ARG A 991 -1.32 34.54 -29.23
CA ARG A 991 -0.60 34.46 -30.51
C ARG A 991 0.78 35.14 -30.46
N LEU A 992 1.80 34.46 -30.99
CA LEU A 992 3.12 35.01 -31.33
C LEU A 992 3.03 36.02 -32.50
N SER A 993 3.87 37.07 -32.47
CA SER A 993 3.98 38.07 -33.54
C SER A 993 5.01 37.67 -34.63
N PRO A 994 4.96 38.28 -35.84
CA PRO A 994 5.62 37.77 -37.05
C PRO A 994 7.14 38.02 -37.20
N ASP A 995 7.79 38.76 -36.29
CA ASP A 995 9.11 39.38 -36.58
C ASP A 995 10.35 38.69 -35.97
N GLY A 996 10.27 37.40 -35.62
CA GLY A 996 11.48 36.56 -35.47
C GLY A 996 12.47 36.93 -34.36
N LEU A 997 12.01 37.44 -33.21
CA LEU A 997 12.84 37.61 -32.01
C LEU A 997 13.11 36.26 -31.31
N ARG A 998 14.35 36.03 -30.86
CA ARG A 998 14.71 34.93 -29.95
C ARG A 998 15.28 35.48 -28.64
N VAL A 999 14.88 34.88 -27.53
CA VAL A 999 15.25 35.27 -26.15
C VAL A 999 16.08 34.14 -25.55
N ALA A 1000 17.27 34.46 -25.03
CA ALA A 1000 18.07 33.55 -24.23
C ALA A 1000 18.34 34.17 -22.86
N ALA A 1001 18.08 33.42 -21.79
CA ALA A 1001 18.35 33.79 -20.40
C ALA A 1001 19.66 33.12 -19.94
N HIS A 1002 20.57 33.89 -19.33
CA HIS A 1002 21.87 33.37 -18.87
C HIS A 1002 22.07 33.50 -17.35
N GLY A 1003 22.73 32.49 -16.75
CA GLY A 1003 23.42 32.57 -15.46
C GLY A 1003 24.16 31.26 -15.12
N PRO A 1004 25.49 31.31 -14.91
CA PRO A 1004 26.02 31.37 -13.54
C PRO A 1004 26.97 32.57 -13.34
N GLY A 1005 26.69 33.41 -12.34
CA GLY A 1005 27.54 34.54 -11.93
C GLY A 1005 26.83 35.83 -11.50
N ALA A 1006 25.53 35.97 -11.74
CA ALA A 1006 24.73 37.13 -11.31
C ALA A 1006 24.19 36.96 -9.87
N THR A 1007 23.95 38.06 -9.17
CA THR A 1007 23.22 38.06 -7.90
C THR A 1007 21.84 37.40 -8.05
N PRO A 1008 21.34 36.65 -7.04
CA PRO A 1008 20.01 36.06 -7.08
C PRO A 1008 18.97 37.15 -7.38
N GLY A 1009 18.17 36.97 -8.44
CA GLY A 1009 17.14 37.93 -8.84
C GLY A 1009 17.45 38.80 -10.06
N THR A 1010 18.57 38.62 -10.77
CA THR A 1010 18.85 39.38 -12.01
C THR A 1010 18.87 38.49 -13.26
N LEU A 1011 18.15 38.87 -14.31
CA LEU A 1011 18.06 38.16 -15.60
C LEU A 1011 18.77 38.96 -16.71
N LEU A 1012 19.72 38.33 -17.42
CA LEU A 1012 20.27 38.88 -18.67
C LEU A 1012 19.52 38.29 -19.86
N ILE A 1013 18.99 39.17 -20.72
CA ILE A 1013 18.33 38.80 -21.96
C ILE A 1013 19.14 39.34 -23.14
N HIS A 1014 19.60 38.44 -24.01
CA HIS A 1014 20.24 38.82 -25.28
C HIS A 1014 19.24 38.69 -26.44
N VAL A 1015 19.10 39.75 -27.24
CA VAL A 1015 18.18 39.86 -28.37
C VAL A 1015 18.96 40.15 -29.64
N GLY A 1016 19.11 39.16 -30.52
CA GLY A 1016 19.87 39.27 -31.78
C GLY A 1016 19.02 39.14 -33.05
N ARG A 1017 19.51 39.68 -34.17
CA ARG A 1017 18.94 39.46 -35.52
C ARG A 1017 19.43 38.13 -36.12
N ARG A 1018 18.53 37.45 -36.84
CA ARG A 1018 18.73 36.13 -37.46
C ARG A 1018 19.89 36.09 -38.47
N ASP A 1019 20.20 37.21 -39.12
CA ASP A 1019 21.15 37.28 -40.25
C ASP A 1019 22.62 37.48 -39.82
N ALA A 1020 22.88 37.66 -38.52
CA ALA A 1020 24.22 37.89 -37.98
C ALA A 1020 24.92 36.60 -37.49
N TRP A 1021 24.24 35.46 -37.54
CA TRP A 1021 24.71 34.17 -37.03
C TRP A 1021 24.67 33.16 -38.19
N GLY A 1022 25.83 32.68 -38.63
CA GLY A 1022 25.92 31.71 -39.72
C GLY A 1022 25.14 30.43 -39.38
N GLU A 1023 24.49 29.83 -40.38
CA GLU A 1023 23.76 28.58 -40.25
C GLU A 1023 24.75 27.44 -39.92
N GLY A 1024 24.78 27.02 -38.65
CA GLY A 1024 25.71 26.00 -38.16
C GLY A 1024 26.19 26.15 -36.70
N ALA A 1025 25.77 27.17 -35.95
CA ALA A 1025 26.14 27.28 -34.53
C ALA A 1025 25.25 26.40 -33.64
N VAL A 1026 25.77 25.24 -33.23
CA VAL A 1026 25.22 24.40 -32.16
C VAL A 1026 25.68 24.97 -30.81
N PHE A 1027 24.75 25.25 -29.89
CA PHE A 1027 25.11 25.49 -28.49
C PHE A 1027 25.45 24.16 -27.82
N GLY A 1028 26.70 23.74 -28.00
CA GLY A 1028 27.36 22.71 -27.20
C GLY A 1028 28.59 23.33 -26.53
N HIS A 1029 28.71 23.14 -25.22
CA HIS A 1029 29.76 23.65 -24.32
C HIS A 1029 29.70 25.14 -23.90
N GLU A 1030 30.08 25.37 -22.64
CA GLU A 1030 30.33 26.66 -21.95
C GLU A 1030 31.42 27.56 -22.62
N GLY A 1031 31.60 27.51 -23.95
CA GLY A 1031 32.76 28.09 -24.63
C GLY A 1031 32.56 29.39 -25.43
N ASP A 1032 31.42 29.62 -26.08
CA ASP A 1032 31.41 30.52 -27.26
C ASP A 1032 30.47 31.74 -27.25
N CYS A 1033 29.92 32.14 -26.10
CA CYS A 1033 29.25 33.44 -25.97
C CYS A 1033 29.61 34.06 -24.60
N LEU A 1034 30.31 35.21 -24.61
CA LEU A 1034 30.99 35.89 -23.49
C LEU A 1034 32.28 35.20 -23.00
N GLN A 1035 33.40 35.49 -23.65
CA GLN A 1035 34.69 35.30 -22.99
C GLN A 1035 34.90 36.47 -21.99
N ASN A 1036 34.84 36.16 -20.69
CA ASN A 1036 35.16 37.04 -19.54
C ASN A 1036 34.31 38.31 -19.33
N PRO A 1037 33.02 38.21 -18.93
CA PRO A 1037 32.30 39.37 -18.40
C PRO A 1037 32.90 39.82 -17.06
N ARG A 1038 33.29 41.11 -16.96
CA ARG A 1038 33.77 41.70 -15.69
C ARG A 1038 32.64 42.42 -14.97
N TRP A 1039 32.36 41.98 -13.76
CA TRP A 1039 31.30 42.51 -12.89
C TRP A 1039 31.90 43.40 -11.79
N SER A 1040 31.20 44.46 -11.40
CA SER A 1040 31.51 45.23 -10.20
C SER A 1040 31.13 44.44 -8.95
N ALA A 1041 31.70 44.82 -7.81
CA ALA A 1041 31.31 44.27 -6.51
C ALA A 1041 29.82 44.54 -6.15
N SER A 1042 29.14 45.42 -6.88
CA SER A 1042 27.70 45.71 -6.76
C SER A 1042 26.84 45.05 -7.85
N GLY A 1043 27.39 44.10 -8.61
CA GLY A 1043 26.65 43.34 -9.62
C GLY A 1043 26.42 44.05 -10.95
N ARG A 1044 27.08 45.20 -11.21
CA ARG A 1044 26.99 45.91 -12.49
C ARG A 1044 28.01 45.39 -13.50
N LEU A 1045 27.61 45.18 -14.76
CA LEU A 1045 28.54 44.80 -15.83
C LEU A 1045 29.45 45.99 -16.16
N ILE A 1046 30.77 45.83 -16.04
CA ILE A 1046 31.76 46.91 -16.24
C ILE A 1046 32.32 46.92 -17.66
N ALA A 1047 32.52 45.75 -18.29
CA ALA A 1047 33.01 45.63 -19.66
C ALA A 1047 32.75 44.24 -20.26
N ALA A 1048 32.54 44.19 -21.57
CA ALA A 1048 32.58 42.99 -22.41
C ALA A 1048 33.41 43.32 -23.67
N GLU A 1049 34.34 42.45 -24.08
CA GLU A 1049 35.20 42.71 -25.25
C GLU A 1049 34.40 42.70 -26.58
N ASP A 1050 34.87 43.52 -27.53
CA ASP A 1050 34.24 44.13 -28.73
C ASP A 1050 33.55 43.22 -29.79
N ARG A 1051 32.80 42.19 -29.41
CA ARG A 1051 32.05 41.37 -30.39
C ARG A 1051 30.60 41.06 -30.01
N ILE A 1052 29.87 42.01 -29.45
CA ILE A 1052 28.42 41.83 -29.25
C ILE A 1052 27.65 42.31 -30.49
N ARG A 1053 27.07 41.36 -31.25
CA ARG A 1053 26.04 41.63 -32.26
C ARG A 1053 24.66 41.28 -31.71
N GLY A 1054 24.08 42.19 -30.92
CA GLY A 1054 22.74 42.05 -30.35
C GLY A 1054 22.46 43.09 -29.25
N VAL A 1055 21.19 43.22 -28.86
CA VAL A 1055 20.73 44.07 -27.76
C VAL A 1055 20.79 43.27 -26.47
N MET A 1056 21.35 43.84 -25.41
CA MET A 1056 21.42 43.20 -24.10
C MET A 1056 20.54 43.98 -23.12
N VAL A 1057 19.64 43.28 -22.43
CA VAL A 1057 18.71 43.86 -21.45
C VAL A 1057 18.97 43.20 -20.11
N VAL A 1058 19.15 44.00 -19.07
CA VAL A 1058 19.27 43.53 -17.69
C VAL A 1058 17.96 43.83 -16.97
N VAL A 1059 17.29 42.78 -16.48
CA VAL A 1059 16.03 42.86 -15.76
C VAL A 1059 16.26 42.41 -14.32
N ASP A 1060 15.96 43.27 -13.36
CA ASP A 1060 15.89 42.89 -11.96
C ASP A 1060 14.49 42.31 -11.68
N LEU A 1061 14.45 41.02 -11.34
CA LEU A 1061 13.21 40.24 -11.20
C LEU A 1061 12.46 40.52 -9.89
N GLU A 1062 13.10 41.12 -8.89
CA GLU A 1062 12.45 41.48 -7.62
C GLU A 1062 11.81 42.87 -7.67
N SER A 1063 12.44 43.82 -8.37
CA SER A 1063 11.95 45.20 -8.50
C SER A 1063 11.22 45.51 -9.81
N GLY A 1064 11.35 44.64 -10.83
CA GLY A 1064 10.79 44.85 -12.17
C GLY A 1064 11.52 45.92 -12.99
N LEU A 1065 12.57 46.55 -12.44
CA LEU A 1065 13.27 47.65 -13.09
C LEU A 1065 14.23 47.13 -14.19
N VAL A 1066 14.17 47.77 -15.36
CA VAL A 1066 15.05 47.50 -16.49
C VAL A 1066 16.11 48.60 -16.57
N SER A 1067 17.39 48.26 -16.40
CA SER A 1067 18.47 49.26 -16.47
C SER A 1067 19.46 49.00 -17.61
N GLU A 1068 19.61 50.03 -18.45
CA GLU A 1068 20.58 50.25 -19.52
C GLU A 1068 20.48 49.35 -20.77
N LEU A 1069 20.13 49.98 -21.90
CA LEU A 1069 20.14 49.44 -23.26
C LEU A 1069 21.38 49.97 -23.98
N ALA A 1070 22.50 49.26 -23.91
CA ALA A 1070 23.63 49.60 -24.76
C ALA A 1070 23.36 49.11 -26.20
N GLY A 1071 23.16 50.04 -27.14
CA GLY A 1071 23.38 49.78 -28.57
C GLY A 1071 22.19 49.67 -29.54
N CYS A 1072 20.92 49.99 -29.21
CA CYS A 1072 19.87 50.18 -30.24
C CYS A 1072 18.52 50.82 -29.77
N ASP A 1073 17.69 51.13 -30.78
CA ASP A 1073 16.48 51.98 -30.87
C ASP A 1073 15.38 51.78 -29.79
N ARG A 1074 15.04 52.88 -29.10
CA ARG A 1074 14.19 52.93 -27.87
C ARG A 1074 12.75 52.45 -28.11
N ILE A 1075 12.23 52.59 -29.32
CA ILE A 1075 10.83 52.25 -29.67
C ILE A 1075 10.61 50.72 -29.71
N ARG A 1076 11.58 49.94 -30.18
CA ARG A 1076 11.45 48.48 -30.29
C ARG A 1076 11.62 47.76 -28.96
N ALA A 1077 12.45 48.31 -28.07
CA ALA A 1077 12.56 47.81 -26.71
C ALA A 1077 11.23 47.98 -25.95
N GLN A 1078 10.55 49.11 -26.16
CA GLN A 1078 9.24 49.39 -25.57
C GLN A 1078 8.17 48.40 -26.06
N GLN A 1079 8.14 48.09 -27.37
CA GLN A 1079 7.25 47.07 -27.93
C GLN A 1079 7.50 45.65 -27.38
N PHE A 1080 8.77 45.28 -27.15
CA PHE A 1080 9.09 43.97 -26.58
C PHE A 1080 8.63 43.83 -25.12
N LEU A 1081 8.77 44.88 -24.31
CA LEU A 1081 8.36 44.89 -22.89
C LEU A 1081 6.84 44.95 -22.72
N GLU A 1082 6.12 45.65 -23.61
CA GLU A 1082 4.64 45.67 -23.65
C GLU A 1082 4.03 44.29 -23.96
N ILE A 1083 4.67 43.49 -24.84
CA ILE A 1083 4.18 42.14 -25.19
C ILE A 1083 4.23 41.18 -23.98
N TRP A 1084 5.13 41.43 -23.03
CA TRP A 1084 5.33 40.59 -21.85
C TRP A 1084 4.85 41.23 -20.54
N ASN A 1085 4.19 42.40 -20.62
CA ASN A 1085 3.51 43.07 -19.51
C ASN A 1085 4.44 43.50 -18.35
N PHE A 1086 5.68 43.93 -18.65
CA PHE A 1086 6.58 44.55 -17.66
C PHE A 1086 6.40 46.07 -17.63
N ASP A 1087 6.26 46.67 -16.44
CA ASP A 1087 6.03 48.11 -16.24
C ASP A 1087 7.36 48.87 -16.22
N ILE A 1088 7.50 49.92 -17.05
CA ILE A 1088 8.75 50.69 -17.20
C ILE A 1088 8.66 51.96 -16.34
N ALA A 1089 9.57 52.13 -15.38
CA ALA A 1089 9.77 53.41 -14.68
C ALA A 1089 10.76 54.33 -15.42
#